data_AF-A0A9Y2I6V4-F1
#
_entry.id   AF-A0A9Y2I6V4-F1
#
_cell.length_a   1.000
_cell.length_b   1.000
_cell.length_c   1.000
_cell.angle_alpha   90.00
_cell.angle_beta   90.00
_cell.angle_gamma   90.00
#
_symmetry.space_group_name_H-M   'P 1'
#
loop_
_entity.id
_entity.type
_entity.pdbx_description
1 polymer ?
#
loop_
_entity_poly.entity_id
_entity_poly.type
_entity_poly.pdbx_seq_one_letter_code
_entity_poly.pdbx_strand_id
1 'polypeptide(L)'
;MSGTTVVAPERPGQPPAPTAAQSRFRPELQGVRALASLLVVVYHVWLDRISGGVDVFFLVSGFLITGQLYRALLRGKIELRPMWGRMIKRLFPAAMTVLLTVVVVSTLLLPADRWFQTIREVFASALFYENWQLAADSVDYFAQHNSASLVQHFWSLSIQGQFYLLWPLIFVALGFLVRRLGLSLRHTVNTLLITLFVASLAYSVYLTAVDQPLAYFHGLTRVWEFALGGLMVMFLDAFTLPRSLRVVLGWIGVAGLVLCGIVLRVDSVFPGWIALWPTLSAGLVLVAGQTNTVFGADRWLSSKPLGYLGNLSFSLYLWHWPVLVFYLVVRDRAAVGLLGGAVVIGASFVLSILTYHFIENPIRLSKIGTVKRWGAYRFGILALAPVLIAAGVWGTYTSAQANYTISLADADHPGAAAHAPGFVYRGSAEPSIVPPTLKLPEDWAGIPDDKCTMSPRNEELKVCTQNPDGPPKKRVVLVGDSHMQQYLAAFLPMVQTEGWAVTSMLKGACPFSSNADLMPGDQACMDWNKAAADEIVAMRPDAVVTLASVNTHAGVPETTPAGFVNQWSVMDKAGIPVVALRDNPRFAFSMAACVAQQGPANPACVLDRDAVQPAAPSYTDTRGVPGNVSFLDFTDYFCDKETCPPVVGNVLVYMDDNHLTATFLTTLAPIADKQVKAALKW
;
A
#
# COMPACT_ATOMS: atom_id res chain seq x y z
N MET A 1 32.50 68.60 -3.63
CA MET A 1 33.72 68.59 -2.79
C MET A 1 34.00 67.16 -2.41
N SER A 2 34.99 66.55 -3.05
CA SER A 2 35.37 65.13 -2.88
C SER A 2 36.17 64.96 -1.59
N GLY A 3 35.72 64.05 -0.72
CA GLY A 3 36.48 63.59 0.44
C GLY A 3 37.20 62.29 0.11
N THR A 4 38.52 62.37 -0.08
CA THR A 4 39.46 61.25 -0.24
C THR A 4 39.75 60.65 1.13
N THR A 5 39.39 59.38 1.36
CA THR A 5 39.92 58.60 2.49
C THR A 5 41.09 57.76 2.03
N VAL A 6 42.26 58.06 2.59
CA VAL A 6 43.54 57.39 2.41
C VAL A 6 43.48 56.00 3.05
N VAL A 7 43.83 54.95 2.28
CA VAL A 7 44.03 53.58 2.78
C VAL A 7 45.46 53.48 3.33
N ALA A 8 45.61 53.09 4.59
CA ALA A 8 46.91 52.84 5.22
C ALA A 8 47.55 51.54 4.67
N PRO A 9 48.89 51.45 4.58
CA PRO A 9 49.57 50.28 4.01
C PRO A 9 49.48 49.07 4.96
N GLU A 10 49.13 47.91 4.40
CA GLU A 10 49.13 46.60 5.08
C GLU A 10 50.54 46.22 5.56
N ARG A 11 50.64 45.73 6.80
CA ARG A 11 51.87 45.13 7.34
C ARG A 11 52.11 43.75 6.67
N PRO A 12 53.30 43.46 6.15
CA PRO A 12 53.61 42.14 5.61
C PRO A 12 53.83 41.14 6.76
N GLY A 13 53.07 40.05 6.80
CA GLY A 13 53.37 38.93 7.71
C GLY A 13 52.20 38.08 8.22
N GLN A 14 50.95 38.36 7.84
CA GLN A 14 49.81 37.55 8.28
C GLN A 14 49.32 36.65 7.15
N PRO A 15 49.31 35.31 7.30
CA PRO A 15 48.75 34.42 6.27
C PRO A 15 47.28 34.78 6.06
N PRO A 16 46.79 34.81 4.80
CA PRO A 16 45.43 35.20 4.51
C PRO A 16 44.47 34.29 5.29
N ALA A 17 43.59 34.91 6.07
CA ALA A 17 42.51 34.18 6.74
C ALA A 17 41.75 33.36 5.67
N PRO A 18 41.41 32.08 5.94
CA PRO A 18 40.66 31.29 4.98
C PRO A 18 39.37 32.03 4.67
N THR A 19 39.20 32.45 3.41
CA THR A 19 37.97 33.05 2.93
C THR A 19 36.85 32.06 3.24
N ALA A 20 35.96 32.47 4.16
CA ALA A 20 34.79 31.69 4.52
C ALA A 20 34.06 31.31 3.22
N ALA A 21 34.08 30.03 2.86
CA ALA A 21 33.39 29.52 1.69
C ALA A 21 31.89 29.82 1.87
N GLN A 22 31.45 30.95 1.30
CA GLN A 22 30.04 31.33 1.27
C GLN A 22 29.29 30.19 0.58
N SER A 23 28.17 29.76 1.17
CA SER A 23 27.33 28.73 0.55
C SER A 23 26.78 29.29 -0.77
N ARG A 24 27.43 28.96 -1.88
CA ARG A 24 26.98 29.36 -3.21
C ARG A 24 25.65 28.68 -3.50
N PHE A 25 24.57 29.46 -3.61
CA PHE A 25 23.25 28.98 -3.98
C PHE A 25 23.34 28.27 -5.34
N ARG A 26 22.73 27.07 -5.44
CA ARG A 26 22.74 26.21 -6.63
C ARG A 26 21.34 26.18 -7.26
N PRO A 27 21.01 27.15 -8.15
CA PRO A 27 19.68 27.25 -8.77
C PRO A 27 19.29 26.02 -9.59
N GLU A 28 20.26 25.29 -10.14
CA GLU A 28 20.07 24.09 -10.94
C GLU A 28 19.33 22.98 -10.16
N LEU A 29 19.45 22.94 -8.84
CA LEU A 29 18.72 22.01 -7.97
C LEU A 29 17.21 22.23 -8.02
N GLN A 30 16.75 23.47 -8.19
CA GLN A 30 15.32 23.76 -8.33
C GLN A 30 14.79 23.25 -9.66
N GLY A 31 15.58 23.38 -10.74
CA GLY A 31 15.22 22.83 -12.05
C GLY A 31 15.12 21.31 -12.04
N VAL A 32 16.06 20.62 -11.39
CA VAL A 32 15.99 19.15 -11.25
C VAL A 32 14.74 18.72 -10.49
N ARG A 33 14.41 19.42 -9.39
CA ARG A 33 13.16 19.17 -8.64
C ARG A 33 11.92 19.43 -9.49
N ALA A 34 11.92 20.48 -10.31
CA ALA A 34 10.83 20.78 -11.23
C ALA A 34 10.63 19.64 -12.24
N LEU A 35 11.73 19.20 -12.89
CA LEU A 35 11.69 18.11 -13.86
C LEU A 35 11.20 16.82 -13.22
N ALA A 36 11.74 16.45 -12.05
CA ALA A 36 11.33 15.26 -11.32
C ALA A 36 9.84 15.28 -10.96
N SER A 37 9.30 16.39 -10.42
CA SER A 37 7.88 16.53 -10.13
C SER A 37 7.00 16.42 -11.38
N LEU A 38 7.38 17.09 -12.47
CA LEU A 38 6.60 17.04 -13.71
C LEU A 38 6.54 15.62 -14.27
N LEU A 39 7.66 14.90 -14.25
CA LEU A 39 7.71 13.50 -14.64
C LEU A 39 6.80 12.66 -13.72
N VAL A 40 6.87 12.79 -12.40
CA VAL A 40 5.94 12.07 -11.50
C VAL A 40 4.47 12.29 -11.90
N VAL A 41 4.07 13.55 -12.09
CA VAL A 41 2.67 13.88 -12.43
C VAL A 41 2.25 13.28 -13.78
N VAL A 42 3.05 13.46 -14.83
CA VAL A 42 2.74 12.96 -16.18
C VAL A 42 2.61 11.44 -16.19
N TYR A 43 3.50 10.76 -15.49
CA TYR A 43 3.54 9.30 -15.46
C TYR A 43 2.37 8.70 -14.68
N HIS A 44 2.01 9.28 -13.54
CA HIS A 44 0.83 8.84 -12.79
C HIS A 44 -0.47 9.10 -13.56
N VAL A 45 -0.58 10.23 -14.27
CA VAL A 45 -1.86 10.62 -14.91
C VAL A 45 -2.12 9.93 -16.25
N TRP A 46 -1.10 9.75 -17.10
CA TRP A 46 -1.29 9.24 -18.46
C TRP A 46 -0.65 7.89 -18.76
N LEU A 47 0.36 7.49 -18.01
CA LEU A 47 1.18 6.33 -18.37
C LEU A 47 1.02 5.17 -17.39
N ASP A 48 0.30 5.37 -16.27
CA ASP A 48 0.13 4.43 -15.17
C ASP A 48 1.46 3.74 -14.79
N ARG A 49 2.49 4.58 -14.63
CA ARG A 49 3.89 4.16 -14.46
C ARG A 49 4.58 5.04 -13.44
N ILE A 50 5.76 4.59 -13.00
CA ILE A 50 6.62 5.33 -12.08
C ILE A 50 7.81 5.89 -12.85
N SER A 51 8.10 7.18 -12.65
CA SER A 51 9.11 7.91 -13.42
C SER A 51 10.52 7.88 -12.82
N GLY A 52 10.68 7.40 -11.59
CA GLY A 52 11.91 7.53 -10.79
C GLY A 52 12.15 8.93 -10.21
N GLY A 53 11.19 9.85 -10.36
CA GLY A 53 11.33 11.23 -9.87
C GLY A 53 11.39 11.34 -8.35
N VAL A 54 10.77 10.42 -7.61
CA VAL A 54 10.84 10.36 -6.14
C VAL A 54 12.26 10.09 -5.66
N ASP A 55 12.97 9.16 -6.31
CA ASP A 55 14.33 8.77 -5.97
C ASP A 55 15.31 9.96 -6.15
N VAL A 56 15.04 10.81 -7.14
CA VAL A 56 15.73 12.10 -7.31
C VAL A 56 15.53 13.03 -6.12
N PHE A 57 14.32 13.07 -5.53
CA PHE A 57 14.08 13.86 -4.32
C PHE A 57 14.84 13.31 -3.11
N PHE A 58 14.94 11.99 -2.95
CA PHE A 58 15.71 11.37 -1.86
C PHE A 58 17.19 11.68 -2.00
N LEU A 59 17.76 11.52 -3.19
CA LEU A 59 19.15 11.87 -3.49
C LEU A 59 19.44 13.35 -3.23
N VAL A 60 18.61 14.27 -3.72
CA VAL A 60 18.80 15.73 -3.50
C VAL A 60 18.67 16.08 -2.01
N SER A 61 17.78 15.43 -1.28
CA SER A 61 17.61 15.62 0.17
C SER A 61 18.86 15.14 0.93
N GLY A 62 19.38 13.97 0.56
CA GLY A 62 20.64 13.43 1.07
C GLY A 62 21.81 14.38 0.86
N PHE A 63 21.95 14.93 -0.36
CA PHE A 63 22.98 15.89 -0.73
C PHE A 63 22.94 17.16 0.13
N LEU A 64 21.76 17.78 0.25
CA LEU A 64 21.60 19.05 0.95
C LEU A 64 21.77 18.92 2.47
N ILE A 65 21.09 17.95 3.08
CA ILE A 65 21.06 17.79 4.54
C ILE A 65 22.41 17.26 5.06
N THR A 66 23.02 16.28 4.39
CA THR A 66 24.35 15.78 4.75
C THR A 66 25.39 16.89 4.69
N GLY A 67 25.39 17.69 3.62
CA GLY A 67 26.31 18.83 3.50
C GLY A 67 26.08 19.89 4.58
N GLN A 68 24.82 20.14 4.97
CA GLN A 68 24.50 21.05 6.07
C GLN A 68 25.01 20.52 7.42
N LEU A 69 24.77 19.25 7.72
CA LEU A 69 25.17 18.59 8.98
C LEU A 69 26.69 18.48 9.10
N TYR A 70 27.38 18.07 8.03
CA TYR A 70 28.84 17.98 8.01
C TYR A 70 29.49 19.33 8.31
N ARG A 71 29.04 20.41 7.65
CA ARG A 71 29.52 21.78 7.94
C ARG A 71 29.18 22.24 9.36
N ALA A 72 28.05 21.80 9.92
CA ALA A 72 27.68 22.12 11.30
C ALA A 72 28.59 21.40 12.33
N LEU A 73 28.96 20.15 12.07
CA LEU A 73 29.93 19.40 12.88
C LEU A 73 31.32 20.03 12.85
N LEU A 74 31.78 20.49 11.68
CA LEU A 74 33.03 21.25 11.56
C LEU A 74 33.02 22.54 12.40
N ARG A 75 31.86 23.19 12.54
CA ARG A 75 31.66 24.35 13.44
C ARG A 75 31.42 23.97 14.90
N GLY A 76 31.43 22.70 15.24
CA GLY A 76 31.39 22.21 16.61
C GLY A 76 29.99 21.98 17.22
N LYS A 77 28.89 22.33 16.55
CA LYS A 77 27.54 22.04 17.09
C LYS A 77 26.48 21.88 16.00
N ILE A 78 25.58 20.91 16.21
CA ILE A 78 24.33 20.77 15.46
C ILE A 78 23.19 21.29 16.32
N GLU A 79 22.50 22.32 15.84
CA GLU A 79 21.33 22.86 16.50
C GLU A 79 20.07 22.16 15.97
N LEU A 80 19.71 21.04 16.60
CA LEU A 80 18.56 20.21 16.19
C LEU A 80 17.25 20.99 16.23
N ARG A 81 17.03 21.76 17.31
CA ARG A 81 15.73 22.41 17.52
C ARG A 81 15.38 23.42 16.41
N PRO A 82 16.25 24.37 16.03
CA PRO A 82 16.01 25.25 14.89
C PRO A 82 15.95 24.52 13.55
N MET A 83 16.69 23.43 13.39
CA MET A 83 16.68 22.62 12.17
C MET A 83 15.31 21.99 11.92
N TRP A 84 14.80 21.24 12.89
CA TRP A 84 13.46 20.66 12.78
C TRP A 84 12.36 21.72 12.77
N GLY A 85 12.52 22.82 13.50
CA GLY A 85 11.58 23.95 13.43
C GLY A 85 11.43 24.53 12.02
N ARG A 86 12.53 24.63 11.25
CA ARG A 86 12.47 25.02 9.83
C ARG A 86 11.81 23.97 8.95
N MET A 87 12.02 22.68 9.25
CA MET A 87 11.37 21.60 8.51
C MET A 87 9.86 21.58 8.74
N ILE A 88 9.41 21.71 9.98
CA ILE A 88 7.98 21.81 10.32
C ILE A 88 7.32 22.94 9.53
N LYS A 89 7.90 24.15 9.56
CA LYS A 89 7.36 25.30 8.81
C LYS A 89 7.34 25.13 7.30
N ARG A 90 8.17 24.22 6.77
CA ARG A 90 8.30 23.98 5.34
C ARG A 90 7.36 22.88 4.86
N LEU A 91 7.20 21.81 5.63
CA LEU A 91 6.47 20.62 5.22
C LEU A 91 5.02 20.61 5.71
N PHE A 92 4.80 20.92 7.00
CA PHE A 92 3.50 20.72 7.64
C PHE A 92 2.38 21.58 7.03
N PRO A 93 2.57 22.87 6.68
CA PRO A 93 1.46 23.69 6.20
C PRO A 93 0.76 23.10 4.97
N ALA A 94 1.51 22.82 3.90
CA ALA A 94 0.91 22.30 2.67
C ALA A 94 0.43 20.85 2.85
N ALA A 95 1.20 20.01 3.54
CA ALA A 95 0.83 18.61 3.78
C ALA A 95 -0.49 18.49 4.58
N MET A 96 -0.61 19.23 5.69
CA MET A 96 -1.82 19.21 6.52
C MET A 96 -3.02 19.84 5.81
N THR A 97 -2.82 20.87 4.99
CA THR A 97 -3.90 21.42 4.16
C THR A 97 -4.45 20.38 3.20
N VAL A 98 -3.58 19.68 2.47
CA VAL A 98 -4.00 18.63 1.53
C VAL A 98 -4.71 17.51 2.26
N LEU A 99 -4.14 17.00 3.37
CA LEU A 99 -4.78 15.94 4.16
C LEU A 99 -6.14 16.35 4.71
N LEU A 100 -6.27 17.58 5.23
CA LEU A 100 -7.56 18.09 5.69
C LEU A 100 -8.58 18.20 4.56
N THR A 101 -8.15 18.66 3.37
CA THR A 101 -9.03 18.67 2.19
C THR A 101 -9.42 17.25 1.78
N VAL A 102 -8.50 16.29 1.81
CA VAL A 102 -8.82 14.89 1.52
C VAL A 102 -9.87 14.36 2.50
N VAL A 103 -9.73 14.61 3.81
CA VAL A 103 -10.75 14.21 4.80
C VAL A 103 -12.11 14.81 4.46
N VAL A 104 -12.18 16.14 4.26
CA VAL A 104 -13.46 16.84 4.00
C VAL A 104 -14.10 16.41 2.68
N VAL A 105 -13.30 16.23 1.61
CA VAL A 105 -13.83 15.83 0.30
C VAL A 105 -14.23 14.35 0.32
N SER A 106 -13.49 13.50 1.04
CA SER A 106 -13.80 12.07 1.14
C SER A 106 -15.12 11.82 1.87
N THR A 107 -15.42 12.57 2.94
CA THR A 107 -16.72 12.43 3.64
C THR A 107 -17.92 12.78 2.75
N LEU A 108 -17.71 13.49 1.63
CA LEU A 108 -18.77 13.93 0.73
C LEU A 108 -18.86 13.08 -0.55
N LEU A 109 -17.73 12.63 -1.09
CA LEU A 109 -17.65 12.01 -2.42
C LEU A 109 -17.19 10.56 -2.42
N LEU A 110 -16.56 10.08 -1.34
CA LEU A 110 -15.99 8.75 -1.30
C LEU A 110 -17.05 7.72 -0.87
N PRO A 111 -17.17 6.57 -1.56
CA PRO A 111 -17.99 5.45 -1.10
C PRO A 111 -17.60 4.98 0.31
N ALA A 112 -18.61 4.58 1.10
CA ALA A 112 -18.45 4.28 2.53
C ALA A 112 -17.47 3.12 2.80
N ASP A 113 -17.46 2.10 1.95
CA ASP A 113 -16.55 0.95 1.98
C ASP A 113 -15.07 1.35 2.00
N ARG A 114 -14.72 2.56 1.52
CA ARG A 114 -13.33 3.05 1.48
C ARG A 114 -12.94 3.96 2.64
N TRP A 115 -13.89 4.26 3.54
CA TRP A 115 -13.68 5.24 4.61
C TRP A 115 -12.65 4.76 5.63
N PHE A 116 -12.76 3.52 6.14
CA PHE A 116 -11.82 3.00 7.13
C PHE A 116 -10.37 2.99 6.63
N GLN A 117 -10.15 2.48 5.41
CA GLN A 117 -8.85 2.51 4.75
C GLN A 117 -8.32 3.95 4.67
N THR A 118 -9.12 4.87 4.13
CA THR A 118 -8.72 6.28 3.96
C THR A 118 -8.43 6.97 5.28
N ILE A 119 -9.22 6.72 6.33
CA ILE A 119 -8.99 7.28 7.66
C ILE A 119 -7.65 6.81 8.22
N ARG A 120 -7.38 5.50 8.15
CA ARG A 120 -6.13 4.88 8.62
C ARG A 120 -4.91 5.46 7.91
N GLU A 121 -4.97 5.55 6.59
CA GLU A 121 -3.92 6.14 5.76
C GLU A 121 -3.77 7.66 6.00
N VAL A 122 -4.84 8.41 6.26
CA VAL A 122 -4.72 9.83 6.65
C VAL A 122 -3.97 9.97 7.98
N PHE A 123 -4.26 9.13 8.98
CA PHE A 123 -3.48 9.09 10.22
C PHE A 123 -2.02 8.75 9.95
N ALA A 124 -1.76 7.76 9.11
CA ALA A 124 -0.42 7.34 8.74
C ALA A 124 0.37 8.41 8.01
N SER A 125 -0.23 9.07 7.03
CA SER A 125 0.30 10.21 6.32
C SER A 125 0.54 11.43 7.21
N ALA A 126 -0.39 11.75 8.12
CA ALA A 126 -0.26 12.88 9.03
C ALA A 126 0.91 12.73 10.02
N LEU A 127 1.18 11.48 10.44
CA LEU A 127 2.24 11.11 11.37
C LEU A 127 3.54 10.66 10.68
N PHE A 128 3.61 10.74 9.35
CA PHE A 128 4.78 10.33 8.55
C PHE A 128 5.15 8.84 8.72
N TYR A 129 4.15 7.96 8.85
CA TYR A 129 4.32 6.49 8.85
C TYR A 129 3.61 5.78 7.68
N GLU A 130 3.04 6.51 6.72
CA GLU A 130 2.30 5.95 5.56
C GLU A 130 3.03 4.80 4.85
N ASN A 131 4.35 4.91 4.68
CA ASN A 131 5.13 3.87 4.03
C ASN A 131 5.08 2.52 4.78
N TRP A 132 4.94 2.54 6.10
CA TRP A 132 4.80 1.32 6.90
C TRP A 132 3.37 0.80 6.91
N GLN A 133 2.38 1.70 6.85
CA GLN A 133 0.98 1.32 6.66
C GLN A 133 0.80 0.57 5.34
N LEU A 134 1.29 1.13 4.23
CA LEU A 134 1.22 0.50 2.92
C LEU A 134 2.10 -0.75 2.81
N ALA A 135 3.23 -0.80 3.51
CA ALA A 135 4.04 -2.02 3.59
C ALA A 135 3.27 -3.17 4.28
N ALA A 136 2.58 -2.88 5.38
CA ALA A 136 1.72 -3.85 6.06
C ALA A 136 0.55 -4.28 5.16
N ASP A 137 -0.09 -3.33 4.48
CA ASP A 137 -1.19 -3.60 3.55
C ASP A 137 -0.72 -4.37 2.30
N SER A 138 0.55 -4.27 1.92
CA SER A 138 1.11 -4.99 0.76
C SER A 138 1.40 -6.47 1.02
N VAL A 139 1.66 -6.85 2.28
CA VAL A 139 1.88 -8.27 2.66
C VAL A 139 0.58 -8.95 3.08
N ASP A 140 -0.43 -8.18 3.44
CA ASP A 140 -1.78 -8.68 3.72
C ASP A 140 -2.55 -8.84 2.39
N TYR A 141 -2.66 -10.07 1.91
CA TYR A 141 -3.41 -10.41 0.70
C TYR A 141 -4.85 -9.84 0.69
N PHE A 142 -5.51 -9.75 1.86
CA PHE A 142 -6.85 -9.19 1.95
C PHE A 142 -6.86 -7.67 1.77
N ALA A 143 -5.78 -7.00 2.16
CA ALA A 143 -5.57 -5.58 1.90
C ALA A 143 -5.02 -5.29 0.48
N GLN A 144 -4.52 -6.29 -0.27
CA GLN A 144 -4.10 -6.12 -1.67
C GLN A 144 -5.27 -5.83 -2.63
N HIS A 145 -6.50 -6.19 -2.24
CA HIS A 145 -7.73 -5.86 -2.99
C HIS A 145 -8.28 -4.46 -2.66
N ASN A 146 -7.58 -3.69 -1.82
CA ASN A 146 -7.98 -2.34 -1.50
C ASN A 146 -8.04 -1.46 -2.74
N SER A 147 -9.05 -0.59 -2.78
CA SER A 147 -9.16 0.43 -3.81
C SER A 147 -7.98 1.42 -3.75
N ALA A 148 -7.65 2.03 -4.90
CA ALA A 148 -6.53 2.97 -5.03
C ALA A 148 -6.49 4.02 -3.92
N SER A 149 -5.49 3.97 -3.05
CA SER A 149 -5.36 4.84 -1.88
C SER A 149 -5.36 6.34 -2.28
N LEU A 150 -6.12 7.17 -1.56
CA LEU A 150 -6.22 8.62 -1.82
C LEU A 150 -4.97 9.39 -1.42
N VAL A 151 -4.20 8.88 -0.46
CA VAL A 151 -3.01 9.53 0.08
C VAL A 151 -1.74 8.71 -0.16
N GLN A 152 -1.80 7.64 -0.95
CA GLN A 152 -0.71 6.69 -1.18
C GLN A 152 0.65 7.36 -1.34
N HIS A 153 0.77 8.35 -2.24
CA HIS A 153 1.99 9.09 -2.52
C HIS A 153 2.68 9.72 -1.28
N PHE A 154 2.00 9.88 -0.14
CA PHE A 154 2.60 10.28 1.13
C PHE A 154 3.59 9.25 1.69
N TRP A 155 3.65 8.02 1.15
CA TRP A 155 4.69 7.04 1.51
C TRP A 155 6.09 7.62 1.36
N SER A 156 6.36 8.31 0.25
CA SER A 156 7.69 8.86 -0.01
C SER A 156 7.98 10.05 0.90
N LEU A 157 6.96 10.85 1.20
CA LEU A 157 7.05 11.96 2.13
C LEU A 157 7.31 11.47 3.56
N SER A 158 6.72 10.34 3.95
CA SER A 158 6.92 9.67 5.23
C SER A 158 8.38 9.22 5.41
N ILE A 159 8.94 8.53 4.41
CA ILE A 159 10.36 8.16 4.39
C ILE A 159 11.25 9.41 4.48
N GLN A 160 10.95 10.45 3.71
CA GLN A 160 11.71 11.70 3.75
C GLN A 160 11.61 12.42 5.11
N GLY A 161 10.44 12.40 5.75
CA GLY A 161 10.23 12.94 7.09
C GLY A 161 11.01 12.18 8.15
N GLN A 162 11.00 10.84 8.09
CA GLN A 162 11.80 9.97 8.95
C GLN A 162 13.30 10.26 8.75
N PHE A 163 13.76 10.42 7.51
CA PHE A 163 15.12 10.84 7.21
C PHE A 163 15.45 12.20 7.86
N TYR A 164 14.59 13.22 7.73
CA TYR A 164 14.83 14.53 8.34
C TYR A 164 14.85 14.51 9.88
N LEU A 165 14.19 13.53 10.50
CA LEU A 165 14.23 13.32 11.93
C LEU A 165 15.50 12.57 12.37
N LEU A 166 15.77 11.43 11.75
CA LEU A 166 16.81 10.48 12.18
C LEU A 166 18.22 10.91 11.73
N TRP A 167 18.38 11.48 10.54
CA TRP A 167 19.70 11.81 9.99
C TRP A 167 20.49 12.81 10.85
N PRO A 168 19.89 13.90 11.36
CA PRO A 168 20.57 14.80 12.29
C PRO A 168 20.99 14.12 13.59
N LEU A 169 20.19 13.17 14.11
CA LEU A 169 20.52 12.42 15.33
C LEU A 169 21.72 11.51 15.11
N ILE A 170 21.77 10.81 13.97
CA ILE A 170 22.92 10.00 13.56
C ILE A 170 24.19 10.87 13.51
N PHE A 171 24.13 12.05 12.91
CA PHE A 171 25.27 12.96 12.84
C PHE A 171 25.69 13.54 14.20
N VAL A 172 24.75 13.75 15.12
CA VAL A 172 25.07 14.13 16.51
C VAL A 172 25.82 13.01 17.22
N ALA A 173 25.33 11.76 17.13
CA ALA A 173 26.00 10.59 17.69
C ALA A 173 27.41 10.41 17.08
N LEU A 174 27.54 10.60 15.77
CA LEU A 174 28.81 10.56 15.06
C LEU A 174 29.79 11.63 15.56
N GLY A 175 29.31 12.86 15.74
CA GLY A 175 30.12 13.95 16.28
C GLY A 175 30.63 13.68 17.70
N PHE A 176 29.82 13.03 18.53
CA PHE A 176 30.22 12.57 19.86
C PHE A 176 31.29 11.47 19.78
N LEU A 177 31.07 10.45 18.93
CA LEU A 177 32.00 9.33 18.73
C LEU A 177 33.37 9.81 18.23
N VAL A 178 33.37 10.68 17.22
CA VAL A 178 34.57 11.27 16.62
C VAL A 178 35.39 12.02 17.66
N ARG A 179 34.74 12.81 18.53
CA ARG A 179 35.43 13.52 19.62
C ARG A 179 35.97 12.59 20.69
N ARG A 180 35.19 11.57 21.08
CA ARG A 180 35.55 10.64 22.14
C ARG A 180 36.71 9.73 21.75
N LEU A 181 36.76 9.32 20.48
CA LEU A 181 37.76 8.38 19.96
C LEU A 181 38.89 9.05 19.18
N GLY A 182 38.89 10.38 19.04
CA GLY A 182 39.91 11.11 18.28
C GLY A 182 39.94 10.78 16.79
N LEU A 183 38.83 10.33 16.21
CA LEU A 183 38.76 9.88 14.82
C LEU A 183 38.72 11.08 13.85
N SER A 184 39.01 10.83 12.58
CA SER A 184 38.78 11.81 11.53
C SER A 184 37.30 11.91 11.19
N LEU A 185 36.71 13.10 11.32
CA LEU A 185 35.30 13.34 11.00
C LEU A 185 34.97 12.94 9.55
N ARG A 186 35.82 13.33 8.59
CA ARG A 186 35.60 13.06 7.17
C ARG A 186 35.58 11.56 6.88
N HIS A 187 36.56 10.82 7.40
CA HIS A 187 36.62 9.37 7.22
C HIS A 187 35.41 8.70 7.86
N THR A 188 35.04 9.09 9.07
CA THR A 188 33.91 8.48 9.79
C THR A 188 32.58 8.71 9.06
N VAL A 189 32.34 9.92 8.54
CA VAL A 189 31.16 10.23 7.72
C VAL A 189 31.16 9.43 6.43
N ASN A 190 32.29 9.36 5.72
CA ASN A 190 32.40 8.60 4.48
C ASN A 190 32.16 7.10 4.72
N THR A 191 32.75 6.52 5.75
CA THR A 191 32.53 5.11 6.12
C THR A 191 31.06 4.86 6.40
N LEU A 192 30.41 5.69 7.22
CA LEU A 192 28.98 5.57 7.50
C LEU A 192 28.15 5.60 6.20
N LEU A 193 28.39 6.58 5.33
CA LEU A 193 27.63 6.75 4.09
C LEU A 193 27.86 5.59 3.12
N ILE A 194 29.09 5.09 2.98
CA ILE A 194 29.41 3.92 2.14
C ILE A 194 28.73 2.68 2.69
N THR A 195 28.82 2.44 4.00
CA THR A 195 28.17 1.29 4.65
C THR A 195 26.66 1.33 4.46
N LEU A 196 26.02 2.48 4.68
CA LEU A 196 24.59 2.64 4.46
C LEU A 196 24.20 2.47 3.00
N PHE A 197 24.99 3.01 2.07
CA PHE A 197 24.76 2.84 0.63
C PHE A 197 24.79 1.36 0.23
N VAL A 198 25.87 0.65 0.58
CA VAL A 198 26.04 -0.77 0.21
C VAL A 198 25.00 -1.66 0.88
N ALA A 199 24.81 -1.51 2.20
CA ALA A 199 23.88 -2.36 2.94
C ALA A 199 22.42 -2.15 2.51
N SER A 200 21.99 -0.89 2.34
CA SER A 200 20.62 -0.59 1.93
C SER A 200 20.37 -0.95 0.46
N LEU A 201 21.33 -0.76 -0.44
CA LEU A 201 21.19 -1.19 -1.84
C LEU A 201 21.15 -2.72 -1.96
N ALA A 202 22.02 -3.44 -1.25
CA ALA A 202 22.01 -4.89 -1.23
C ALA A 202 20.68 -5.43 -0.68
N TYR A 203 20.19 -4.85 0.42
CA TYR A 203 18.89 -5.19 0.98
C TYR A 203 17.73 -4.86 0.02
N SER A 204 17.81 -3.73 -0.70
CA SER A 204 16.84 -3.37 -1.74
C SER A 204 16.78 -4.40 -2.86
N VAL A 205 17.93 -4.83 -3.38
CA VAL A 205 18.01 -5.88 -4.42
C VAL A 205 17.46 -7.21 -3.90
N TYR A 206 17.87 -7.63 -2.70
CA TYR A 206 17.39 -8.87 -2.09
C TYR A 206 15.88 -8.86 -1.87
N LEU A 207 15.36 -7.83 -1.19
CA LEU A 207 13.94 -7.79 -0.84
C LEU A 207 13.07 -7.61 -2.09
N THR A 208 13.53 -6.86 -3.10
CA THR A 208 12.80 -6.76 -4.38
C THR A 208 12.65 -8.12 -5.08
N ALA A 209 13.64 -9.02 -4.93
CA ALA A 209 13.57 -10.35 -5.51
C ALA A 209 12.70 -11.33 -4.70
N VAL A 210 12.54 -11.09 -3.39
CA VAL A 210 11.74 -11.94 -2.48
C VAL A 210 10.29 -11.47 -2.40
N ASP A 211 10.07 -10.17 -2.24
CA ASP A 211 8.77 -9.52 -2.04
C ASP A 211 8.85 -8.06 -2.54
N GLN A 212 8.56 -7.87 -3.83
CA GLN A 212 8.63 -6.56 -4.48
C GLN A 212 7.67 -5.52 -3.89
N PRO A 213 6.38 -5.84 -3.62
CA PRO A 213 5.45 -4.89 -2.99
C PRO A 213 5.95 -4.37 -1.64
N LEU A 214 6.45 -5.26 -0.76
CA LEU A 214 7.04 -4.86 0.50
C LEU A 214 8.29 -4.00 0.27
N ALA A 215 9.18 -4.44 -0.62
CA ALA A 215 10.41 -3.72 -0.95
C ALA A 215 10.16 -2.30 -1.42
N TYR A 216 9.03 -2.06 -2.10
CA TYR A 216 8.68 -0.76 -2.66
C TYR A 216 8.45 0.30 -1.58
N PHE A 217 7.72 -0.03 -0.51
CA PHE A 217 7.37 0.89 0.58
C PHE A 217 8.31 0.84 1.79
N HIS A 218 9.14 -0.19 1.89
CA HIS A 218 10.02 -0.39 3.04
C HIS A 218 11.13 0.68 3.13
N GLY A 219 11.24 1.39 4.25
CA GLY A 219 12.19 2.50 4.39
C GLY A 219 13.67 2.09 4.20
N LEU A 220 14.06 0.90 4.68
CA LEU A 220 15.45 0.43 4.58
C LEU A 220 15.91 0.09 3.17
N THR A 221 15.01 -0.11 2.20
CA THR A 221 15.38 -0.34 0.79
C THR A 221 15.67 0.98 0.04
N ARG A 222 15.43 2.12 0.71
CA ARG A 222 15.54 3.48 0.15
C ARG A 222 16.67 4.33 0.74
N VAL A 223 17.22 3.93 1.89
CA VAL A 223 18.26 4.70 2.61
C VAL A 223 19.49 4.95 1.74
N TRP A 224 19.84 4.02 0.84
CA TRP A 224 20.98 4.16 -0.07
C TRP A 224 20.87 5.38 -0.99
N GLU A 225 19.67 5.83 -1.35
CA GLU A 225 19.45 6.99 -2.23
C GLU A 225 19.89 8.29 -1.52
N PHE A 226 19.53 8.43 -0.24
CA PHE A 226 19.99 9.53 0.61
C PHE A 226 21.49 9.45 0.87
N ALA A 227 22.01 8.24 1.12
CA ALA A 227 23.43 8.02 1.34
C ALA A 227 24.26 8.37 0.10
N LEU A 228 23.78 8.02 -1.10
CA LEU A 228 24.39 8.40 -2.37
C LEU A 228 24.47 9.92 -2.52
N GLY A 229 23.38 10.65 -2.26
CA GLY A 229 23.40 12.11 -2.22
C GLY A 229 24.42 12.66 -1.21
N GLY A 230 24.51 12.04 -0.03
CA GLY A 230 25.51 12.35 0.98
C GLY A 230 26.95 12.12 0.50
N LEU A 231 27.23 11.01 -0.18
CA LEU A 231 28.54 10.74 -0.77
C LEU A 231 28.88 11.78 -1.82
N MET A 232 27.92 12.11 -2.68
CA MET A 232 28.11 13.11 -3.73
C MET A 232 28.58 14.44 -3.16
N VAL A 233 27.97 14.96 -2.09
CA VAL A 233 28.41 16.24 -1.51
C VAL A 233 29.82 16.17 -0.89
N MET A 234 30.23 14.99 -0.42
CA MET A 234 31.55 14.78 0.20
C MET A 234 32.70 14.66 -0.82
N PHE A 235 32.37 14.25 -2.05
CA PHE A 235 33.32 14.00 -3.14
C PHE A 235 33.20 14.98 -4.31
N LEU A 236 32.19 15.87 -4.33
CA LEU A 236 31.95 16.77 -5.46
C LEU A 236 33.18 17.64 -5.81
N ASP A 237 33.88 18.12 -4.80
CA ASP A 237 35.06 18.99 -4.96
C ASP A 237 36.36 18.21 -5.21
N ALA A 238 36.31 16.87 -5.18
CA ALA A 238 37.49 16.02 -5.44
C ALA A 238 37.78 15.87 -6.95
N PHE A 239 36.81 16.18 -7.82
CA PHE A 239 36.92 15.98 -9.26
C PHE A 239 36.81 17.31 -10.02
N THR A 240 37.86 17.69 -10.74
CA THR A 240 37.85 18.84 -11.66
C THR A 240 37.61 18.35 -13.08
N LEU A 241 36.35 18.30 -13.51
CA LEU A 241 36.01 17.87 -14.86
C LEU A 241 36.16 19.02 -15.88
N PRO A 242 36.65 18.74 -17.10
CA PRO A 242 36.70 19.73 -18.16
C PRO A 242 35.29 20.19 -18.55
N ARG A 243 35.16 21.46 -18.92
CA ARG A 243 33.86 22.12 -19.17
C ARG A 243 33.02 21.39 -20.22
N SER A 244 33.64 20.91 -21.30
CA SER A 244 32.96 20.15 -22.37
C SER A 244 32.31 18.88 -21.85
N LEU A 245 33.03 18.10 -21.03
CA LEU A 245 32.51 16.87 -20.43
C LEU A 245 31.34 17.17 -19.49
N ARG A 246 31.41 18.25 -18.69
CA ARG A 246 30.30 18.64 -17.80
C ARG A 246 29.02 18.98 -18.57
N VAL A 247 29.13 19.63 -19.73
CA VAL A 247 27.97 19.90 -20.60
C VAL A 247 27.34 18.60 -21.09
N VAL A 248 28.16 17.67 -21.60
CA VAL A 248 27.69 16.37 -22.09
C VAL A 248 27.04 15.56 -20.98
N LEU A 249 27.70 15.42 -19.82
CA LEU A 249 27.15 14.70 -18.66
C LEU A 249 25.84 15.31 -18.16
N GLY A 250 25.71 16.65 -18.17
CA GLY A 250 24.47 17.32 -17.79
C GLY A 250 23.29 16.93 -18.68
N TRP A 251 23.49 16.91 -20.01
CA TRP A 251 22.44 16.51 -20.94
C TRP A 251 22.16 15.00 -20.92
N ILE A 252 23.19 14.16 -20.75
CA ILE A 252 23.00 12.72 -20.54
C ILE A 252 22.16 12.48 -19.28
N GLY A 253 22.42 13.20 -18.20
CA GLY A 253 21.61 13.13 -16.98
C GLY A 253 20.15 13.55 -17.20
N VAL A 254 19.90 14.65 -17.92
CA VAL A 254 18.53 15.08 -18.25
C VAL A 254 17.82 14.06 -19.14
N ALA A 255 18.48 13.58 -20.19
CA ALA A 255 17.91 12.57 -21.08
C ALA A 255 17.65 11.26 -20.32
N GLY A 256 18.59 10.83 -19.47
CA GLY A 256 18.45 9.66 -18.61
C GLY A 256 17.23 9.75 -17.69
N LEU A 257 16.97 10.91 -17.08
CA LEU A 257 15.78 11.13 -16.27
C LEU A 257 14.47 11.04 -17.07
N VAL A 258 14.43 11.63 -18.26
CA VAL A 258 13.23 11.61 -19.12
C VAL A 258 12.96 10.20 -19.65
N LEU A 259 14.01 9.48 -20.07
CA LEU A 259 13.93 8.15 -20.65
C LEU A 259 13.65 7.06 -19.62
N CYS A 260 14.05 7.26 -18.36
CA CYS A 260 13.88 6.29 -17.28
C CYS A 260 12.44 5.77 -17.20
N GLY A 261 11.45 6.67 -17.11
CA GLY A 261 10.05 6.26 -17.04
C GLY A 261 9.50 5.67 -18.35
N ILE A 262 10.05 6.05 -19.52
CA ILE A 262 9.56 5.58 -20.83
C ILE A 262 9.94 4.12 -21.02
N VAL A 263 11.20 3.81 -20.70
CA VAL A 263 11.81 2.50 -20.95
C VAL A 263 11.46 1.49 -19.88
N LEU A 264 11.41 1.90 -18.61
CA LEU A 264 11.18 0.98 -17.50
C LEU A 264 9.68 0.67 -17.34
N ARG A 265 9.37 -0.63 -17.38
CA ARG A 265 8.13 -1.17 -16.80
C ARG A 265 8.44 -1.57 -15.36
N VAL A 266 7.69 -0.97 -14.44
CA VAL A 266 8.08 -0.87 -13.03
C VAL A 266 7.42 -1.94 -12.16
N ASP A 267 6.47 -2.66 -12.75
CA ASP A 267 5.62 -3.70 -12.17
C ASP A 267 6.38 -4.88 -11.53
N SER A 268 7.65 -5.13 -11.86
CA SER A 268 8.37 -6.30 -11.33
C SER A 268 9.80 -6.06 -10.82
N VAL A 269 10.47 -4.96 -11.19
CA VAL A 269 11.94 -4.83 -10.99
C VAL A 269 12.38 -3.66 -10.10
N PHE A 270 11.43 -2.88 -9.58
CA PHE A 270 11.69 -1.66 -8.83
C PHE A 270 11.35 -1.84 -7.34
N PRO A 271 12.10 -1.29 -6.37
CA PRO A 271 13.26 -0.41 -6.51
C PRO A 271 14.54 -1.06 -7.01
N GLY A 272 14.88 -2.24 -6.48
CA GLY A 272 16.02 -3.06 -6.89
C GLY A 272 17.29 -2.29 -7.26
N TRP A 273 18.05 -2.86 -8.20
CA TRP A 273 19.22 -2.19 -8.78
C TRP A 273 18.81 -1.16 -9.84
N ILE A 274 17.60 -1.27 -10.40
CA ILE A 274 17.14 -0.42 -11.50
C ILE A 274 16.94 1.04 -11.07
N ALA A 275 16.63 1.29 -9.79
CA ALA A 275 16.55 2.63 -9.21
C ALA A 275 17.91 3.38 -9.21
N LEU A 276 19.04 2.70 -9.50
CA LEU A 276 20.31 3.37 -9.80
C LEU A 276 20.22 4.26 -11.04
N TRP A 277 19.36 3.94 -12.02
CA TRP A 277 19.24 4.74 -13.23
C TRP A 277 18.82 6.19 -12.95
N PRO A 278 17.64 6.48 -12.34
CA PRO A 278 17.21 7.85 -12.11
C PRO A 278 18.14 8.59 -11.13
N THR A 279 18.67 7.89 -10.13
CA THR A 279 19.57 8.49 -9.13
C THR A 279 20.93 8.85 -9.71
N LEU A 280 21.55 7.98 -10.51
CA LEU A 280 22.80 8.30 -11.23
C LEU A 280 22.57 9.39 -12.28
N SER A 281 21.43 9.38 -12.98
CA SER A 281 21.07 10.43 -13.94
C SER A 281 20.97 11.81 -13.27
N ALA A 282 20.28 11.90 -12.12
CA ALA A 282 20.28 13.11 -11.30
C ALA A 282 21.70 13.45 -10.82
N GLY A 283 22.49 12.45 -10.43
CA GLY A 283 23.88 12.62 -10.03
C GLY A 283 24.74 13.26 -11.12
N LEU A 284 24.60 12.85 -12.37
CA LEU A 284 25.29 13.45 -13.52
C LEU A 284 24.94 14.93 -13.66
N VAL A 285 23.67 15.30 -13.49
CA VAL A 285 23.23 16.71 -13.50
C VAL A 285 23.87 17.51 -12.36
N LEU A 286 23.96 16.93 -11.15
CA LEU A 286 24.59 17.59 -10.01
C LEU A 286 26.10 17.81 -10.20
N VAL A 287 26.82 16.82 -10.74
CA VAL A 287 28.26 16.90 -11.02
C VAL A 287 28.53 17.91 -12.14
N ALA A 288 27.65 18.00 -13.14
CA ALA A 288 27.75 18.95 -14.22
C ALA A 288 27.63 20.42 -13.77
N GLY A 289 26.86 20.71 -12.71
CA GLY A 289 26.39 22.07 -12.34
C GLY A 289 27.45 23.18 -12.32
N GLN A 290 27.06 24.41 -12.70
CA GLN A 290 27.96 25.58 -12.85
C GLN A 290 28.96 25.46 -14.00
N THR A 291 28.50 25.03 -15.17
CA THR A 291 29.33 24.99 -16.40
C THR A 291 29.65 26.39 -16.94
N ASN A 292 28.89 27.41 -16.50
CA ASN A 292 28.96 28.80 -16.95
C ASN A 292 28.81 28.97 -18.47
N THR A 293 28.23 28.00 -19.20
CA THR A 293 27.99 28.07 -20.66
C THR A 293 26.51 28.24 -20.97
N VAL A 294 26.20 28.76 -22.17
CA VAL A 294 24.84 28.80 -22.70
C VAL A 294 24.31 27.42 -23.10
N PHE A 295 25.20 26.50 -23.43
CA PHE A 295 24.88 25.14 -23.89
C PHE A 295 24.72 24.13 -22.75
N GLY A 296 24.97 24.54 -21.50
CA GLY A 296 24.90 23.65 -20.35
C GLY A 296 23.47 23.40 -19.91
N ALA A 297 23.16 22.14 -19.59
CA ALA A 297 21.89 21.77 -18.99
C ALA A 297 21.59 22.56 -17.70
N ASP A 298 22.63 22.96 -16.95
CA ASP A 298 22.51 23.79 -15.75
C ASP A 298 21.89 25.16 -16.03
N ARG A 299 22.11 25.77 -17.20
CA ARG A 299 21.50 27.05 -17.56
C ARG A 299 20.01 26.89 -17.89
N TRP A 300 19.64 25.81 -18.59
CA TRP A 300 18.24 25.48 -18.86
C TRP A 300 17.49 25.21 -17.56
N LEU A 301 18.04 24.34 -16.70
CA LEU A 301 17.48 24.01 -15.39
C LEU A 301 17.41 25.21 -14.43
N SER A 302 18.31 26.18 -14.57
CA SER A 302 18.30 27.43 -13.79
C SER A 302 17.41 28.52 -14.38
N SER A 303 16.64 28.24 -15.43
CA SER A 303 15.71 29.21 -16.02
C SER A 303 14.63 29.64 -15.02
N LYS A 304 14.12 30.87 -15.14
CA LYS A 304 13.07 31.40 -14.25
C LYS A 304 11.81 30.52 -14.21
N PRO A 305 11.29 29.99 -15.35
CA PRO A 305 10.11 29.12 -15.34
C PRO A 305 10.36 27.82 -14.58
N LEU A 306 11.48 27.12 -14.84
CA LEU A 306 11.81 25.89 -14.13
C LEU A 306 12.15 26.15 -12.66
N GLY A 307 12.76 27.28 -12.33
CA GLY A 307 12.96 27.70 -10.94
C GLY A 307 11.64 27.93 -10.19
N TYR A 308 10.65 28.54 -10.85
CA TYR A 308 9.31 28.73 -10.28
C TYR A 308 8.56 27.41 -10.11
N LEU A 309 8.59 26.54 -11.13
CA LEU A 309 8.04 25.18 -11.03
C LEU A 309 8.74 24.36 -9.94
N GLY A 310 10.05 24.54 -9.76
CA GLY A 310 10.83 23.93 -8.69
C GLY A 310 10.40 24.39 -7.30
N ASN A 311 9.94 25.64 -7.17
CA ASN A 311 9.33 26.13 -5.94
C ASN A 311 7.95 25.50 -5.69
N LEU A 312 7.15 25.30 -6.74
CA LEU A 312 5.84 24.65 -6.67
C LEU A 312 5.91 23.12 -6.50
N SER A 313 7.06 22.50 -6.79
CA SER A 313 7.25 21.04 -6.84
C SER A 313 6.65 20.27 -5.66
N PHE A 314 6.77 20.82 -4.45
CA PHE A 314 6.24 20.20 -3.24
C PHE A 314 4.71 20.22 -3.22
N SER A 315 4.09 21.40 -3.40
CA SER A 315 2.63 21.51 -3.44
C SER A 315 2.03 20.72 -4.62
N LEU A 316 2.72 20.68 -5.77
CA LEU A 316 2.31 19.89 -6.93
C LEU A 316 2.35 18.39 -6.65
N TYR A 317 3.40 17.93 -5.97
CA TYR A 317 3.49 16.55 -5.54
C TYR A 317 2.35 16.17 -4.58
N LEU A 318 1.88 17.07 -3.71
CA LEU A 318 0.79 16.76 -2.79
C LEU A 318 -0.60 16.73 -3.47
N TRP A 319 -0.85 17.62 -4.42
CA TRP A 319 -2.19 17.74 -5.03
C TRP A 319 -2.43 16.79 -6.20
N HIS A 320 -1.39 16.39 -6.96
CA HIS A 320 -1.61 15.65 -8.20
C HIS A 320 -2.32 14.31 -8.00
N TRP A 321 -2.02 13.61 -6.90
CA TRP A 321 -2.53 12.28 -6.66
C TRP A 321 -3.97 12.28 -6.12
N PRO A 322 -4.35 13.04 -5.08
CA PRO A 322 -5.73 13.10 -4.65
C PRO A 322 -6.67 13.60 -5.75
N VAL A 323 -6.24 14.60 -6.55
CA VAL A 323 -7.04 15.11 -7.68
C VAL A 323 -7.25 14.02 -8.74
N LEU A 324 -6.21 13.23 -9.03
CA LEU A 324 -6.31 12.09 -9.95
C LEU A 324 -7.30 11.04 -9.42
N VAL A 325 -7.13 10.59 -8.18
CA VAL A 325 -7.96 9.52 -7.60
C VAL A 325 -9.41 9.97 -7.45
N PHE A 326 -9.68 11.18 -6.96
CA PHE A 326 -11.05 11.71 -6.91
C PHE A 326 -11.69 11.84 -8.29
N TYR A 327 -10.92 12.23 -9.32
CA TYR A 327 -11.44 12.24 -10.69
C TYR A 327 -11.88 10.85 -11.15
N LEU A 328 -11.06 9.82 -10.89
CA LEU A 328 -11.40 8.43 -11.27
C LEU A 328 -12.65 7.93 -10.52
N VAL A 329 -12.75 8.22 -9.22
CA VAL A 329 -13.89 7.86 -8.38
C VAL A 329 -15.18 8.54 -8.85
N VAL A 330 -15.17 9.85 -9.04
CA VAL A 330 -16.37 10.62 -9.43
C VAL A 330 -16.83 10.28 -10.84
N ARG A 331 -15.92 9.88 -11.73
CA ARG A 331 -16.24 9.55 -13.13
C ARG A 331 -16.53 8.08 -13.36
N ASP A 332 -16.32 7.24 -12.35
CA ASP A 332 -16.41 5.79 -12.41
C ASP A 332 -15.65 5.22 -13.62
N ARG A 333 -14.35 5.56 -13.71
CA ARG A 333 -13.49 5.14 -14.82
C ARG A 333 -12.19 4.55 -14.30
N ALA A 334 -11.72 3.50 -14.98
CA ALA A 334 -10.38 2.93 -14.76
C ALA A 334 -9.24 3.82 -15.28
N ALA A 335 -9.50 4.72 -16.24
CA ALA A 335 -8.48 5.60 -16.82
C ALA A 335 -9.00 7.01 -17.12
N VAL A 336 -8.11 7.99 -17.00
CA VAL A 336 -8.42 9.43 -17.15
C VAL A 336 -8.63 9.85 -18.61
N GLY A 337 -7.93 9.19 -19.54
CA GLY A 337 -7.78 9.63 -20.93
C GLY A 337 -7.02 10.96 -21.07
N LEU A 338 -6.81 11.41 -22.31
CA LEU A 338 -6.01 12.63 -22.58
C LEU A 338 -6.65 13.90 -22.00
N LEU A 339 -7.93 14.15 -22.31
CA LEU A 339 -8.64 15.33 -21.85
C LEU A 339 -8.82 15.33 -20.32
N GLY A 340 -9.21 14.20 -19.74
CA GLY A 340 -9.34 14.07 -18.28
C GLY A 340 -8.00 14.30 -17.59
N GLY A 341 -6.91 13.74 -18.13
CA GLY A 341 -5.58 13.97 -17.58
C GLY A 341 -5.12 15.44 -17.68
N ALA A 342 -5.46 16.14 -18.76
CA ALA A 342 -5.19 17.58 -18.86
C ALA A 342 -5.96 18.38 -17.79
N VAL A 343 -7.21 18.01 -17.49
CA VAL A 343 -8.01 18.61 -16.41
C VAL A 343 -7.38 18.32 -15.04
N VAL A 344 -7.00 17.08 -14.76
CA VAL A 344 -6.34 16.68 -13.50
C VAL A 344 -5.04 17.46 -13.29
N ILE A 345 -4.18 17.52 -14.31
CA ILE A 345 -2.92 18.26 -14.25
C ILE A 345 -3.18 19.76 -14.05
N GLY A 346 -4.10 20.34 -14.81
CA GLY A 346 -4.48 21.75 -14.70
C GLY A 346 -5.01 22.12 -13.32
N ALA A 347 -5.94 21.33 -12.78
CA ALA A 347 -6.49 21.51 -11.44
C ALA A 347 -5.39 21.39 -10.37
N SER A 348 -4.50 20.39 -10.49
CA SER A 348 -3.36 20.21 -9.58
C SER A 348 -2.42 21.40 -9.60
N PHE A 349 -2.15 21.98 -10.77
CA PHE A 349 -1.34 23.20 -10.89
C PHE A 349 -1.99 24.40 -10.22
N VAL A 350 -3.29 24.63 -10.44
CA VAL A 350 -4.03 25.73 -9.80
C VAL A 350 -3.98 25.58 -8.29
N LEU A 351 -4.34 24.41 -7.75
CA LEU A 351 -4.29 24.14 -6.31
C LEU A 351 -2.88 24.29 -5.73
N SER A 352 -1.86 23.91 -6.48
CA SER A 352 -0.46 24.07 -6.08
C SER A 352 -0.03 25.53 -6.01
N ILE A 353 -0.42 26.34 -6.99
CA ILE A 353 -0.16 27.78 -7.02
C ILE A 353 -0.85 28.46 -5.83
N LEU A 354 -2.13 28.13 -5.59
CA LEU A 354 -2.88 28.67 -4.46
C LEU A 354 -2.23 28.28 -3.13
N THR A 355 -1.95 27.00 -2.92
CA THR A 355 -1.31 26.50 -1.69
C THR A 355 0.06 27.14 -1.47
N TYR A 356 0.87 27.26 -2.53
CA TYR A 356 2.19 27.85 -2.42
C TYR A 356 2.15 29.32 -2.02
N HIS A 357 1.32 30.14 -2.68
CA HIS A 357 1.30 31.59 -2.45
C HIS A 357 0.52 32.00 -1.21
N PHE A 358 -0.55 31.28 -0.85
CA PHE A 358 -1.40 31.64 0.28
C PHE A 358 -1.06 30.93 1.58
N ILE A 359 -0.38 29.77 1.53
CA ILE A 359 -0.10 28.95 2.71
C ILE A 359 1.40 28.74 2.89
N GLU A 360 2.06 28.06 1.95
CA GLU A 360 3.46 27.63 2.11
C GLU A 360 4.42 28.82 2.24
N ASN A 361 4.43 29.73 1.25
CA ASN A 361 5.39 30.83 1.17
C ASN A 361 5.17 31.87 2.29
N PRO A 362 3.95 32.31 2.63
CA PRO A 362 3.71 33.20 3.75
C PRO A 362 4.19 32.61 5.07
N ILE A 363 3.89 31.35 5.35
CA ILE A 363 4.29 30.70 6.61
C ILE A 363 5.81 30.51 6.66
N ARG A 364 6.44 30.11 5.55
CA ARG A 364 7.89 29.98 5.41
C ARG A 364 8.61 31.29 5.71
N LEU A 365 8.13 32.41 5.16
CA LEU A 365 8.73 33.74 5.32
C LEU A 365 8.33 34.44 6.64
N SER A 366 7.25 34.01 7.28
CA SER A 366 6.79 34.59 8.53
C SER A 366 7.78 34.42 9.69
N LYS A 367 7.63 35.25 10.72
CA LYS A 367 8.29 35.06 12.02
C LYS A 367 7.58 34.03 12.93
N ILE A 368 6.54 33.36 12.42
CA ILE A 368 5.83 32.31 13.16
C ILE A 368 6.85 31.25 13.56
N GLY A 369 6.92 30.96 14.85
CA GLY A 369 7.84 29.96 15.38
C GLY A 369 9.31 30.33 15.49
N THR A 370 9.71 31.55 15.09
CA THR A 370 11.11 32.02 15.21
C THR A 370 11.34 32.97 16.39
N VAL A 371 10.28 33.54 16.97
CA VAL A 371 10.36 34.49 18.11
C VAL A 371 10.47 33.78 19.46
N LYS A 372 9.74 32.66 19.64
CA LYS A 372 9.74 31.87 20.88
C LYS A 372 10.46 30.55 20.66
N ARG A 373 11.20 30.08 21.68
CA ARG A 373 12.04 28.86 21.64
C ARG A 373 11.34 27.60 21.09
N TRP A 374 10.03 27.45 21.33
CA TRP A 374 9.21 26.31 20.90
C TRP A 374 8.11 26.66 19.90
N GLY A 375 8.12 27.88 19.36
CA GLY A 375 6.99 28.37 18.57
C GLY A 375 6.74 27.56 17.29
N ALA A 376 7.79 27.05 16.62
CA ALA A 376 7.63 26.23 15.41
C ALA A 376 6.97 24.87 15.71
N TYR A 377 7.25 24.28 16.87
CA TYR A 377 6.63 23.02 17.31
C TYR A 377 5.17 23.22 17.69
N ARG A 378 4.85 24.31 18.40
CA ARG A 378 3.45 24.68 18.68
C ARG A 378 2.67 24.90 17.40
N PHE A 379 3.26 25.58 16.42
CA PHE A 379 2.66 25.73 15.10
C PHE A 379 2.45 24.38 14.40
N GLY A 380 3.45 23.48 14.44
CA GLY A 380 3.30 22.12 13.91
C GLY A 380 2.14 21.36 14.53
N ILE A 381 2.00 21.41 15.87
CA ILE A 381 0.86 20.81 16.58
C ILE A 381 -0.47 21.45 16.16
N LEU A 382 -0.52 22.78 16.04
CA LEU A 382 -1.74 23.48 15.60
C LEU A 382 -2.12 23.18 14.14
N ALA A 383 -1.16 22.87 13.29
CA ALA A 383 -1.41 22.42 11.91
C ALA A 383 -1.86 20.95 11.86
N LEU A 384 -1.29 20.10 12.72
CA LEU A 384 -1.55 18.66 12.76
C LEU A 384 -2.89 18.32 13.46
N ALA A 385 -3.20 18.99 14.56
CA ALA A 385 -4.35 18.67 15.40
C ALA A 385 -5.69 18.68 14.65
N PRO A 386 -6.01 19.66 13.78
CA PRO A 386 -7.26 19.65 13.01
C PRO A 386 -7.40 18.42 12.11
N VAL A 387 -6.31 17.95 11.50
CA VAL A 387 -6.32 16.74 10.65
C VAL A 387 -6.63 15.52 11.51
N LEU A 388 -5.92 15.33 12.62
CA LEU A 388 -6.12 14.18 13.51
C LEU A 388 -7.50 14.21 14.18
N ILE A 389 -8.00 15.38 14.56
CA ILE A 389 -9.34 15.54 15.14
C ILE A 389 -10.40 15.23 14.08
N ALA A 390 -10.28 15.77 12.86
CA ALA A 390 -11.24 15.51 11.80
C ALA A 390 -11.26 14.03 11.39
N ALA A 391 -10.09 13.42 11.19
CA ALA A 391 -9.98 11.98 10.90
C ALA A 391 -10.46 11.12 12.08
N GLY A 392 -10.19 11.53 13.32
CA GLY A 392 -10.66 10.85 14.52
C GLY A 392 -12.17 10.91 14.70
N VAL A 393 -12.76 12.09 14.53
CA VAL A 393 -14.23 12.28 14.54
C VAL A 393 -14.86 11.44 13.43
N TRP A 394 -14.34 11.51 12.21
CA TRP A 394 -14.81 10.69 11.09
C TRP A 394 -14.68 9.19 11.41
N GLY A 395 -13.56 8.74 11.97
CA GLY A 395 -13.36 7.37 12.41
C GLY A 395 -14.32 6.92 13.52
N THR A 396 -14.59 7.76 14.51
CA THR A 396 -15.56 7.43 15.58
C THR A 396 -16.98 7.36 15.04
N TYR A 397 -17.38 8.28 14.16
CA TYR A 397 -18.67 8.25 13.48
C TYR A 397 -18.81 7.00 12.64
N THR A 398 -17.80 6.71 11.83
CA THR A 398 -17.70 5.50 10.99
C THR A 398 -17.82 4.25 11.85
N SER A 399 -17.05 4.14 12.93
CA SER A 399 -17.09 2.99 13.85
C SER A 399 -18.45 2.80 14.52
N ALA A 400 -19.12 3.90 14.91
CA ALA A 400 -20.46 3.83 15.49
C ALA A 400 -21.50 3.28 14.51
N GLN A 401 -21.41 3.67 13.22
CA GLN A 401 -22.27 3.17 12.14
C GLN A 401 -21.92 1.74 11.72
N ALA A 402 -20.69 1.32 11.99
CA ALA A 402 -20.16 0.02 11.62
C ALA A 402 -20.47 -1.08 12.65
N ASN A 403 -21.01 -0.73 13.82
CA ASN A 403 -21.34 -1.72 14.85
C ASN A 403 -22.65 -2.43 14.49
N TYR A 404 -22.54 -3.67 14.03
CA TYR A 404 -23.67 -4.59 13.90
C TYR A 404 -23.28 -5.96 14.48
N THR A 405 -24.27 -6.68 14.98
CA THR A 405 -24.10 -8.04 15.51
C THR A 405 -25.12 -8.93 14.85
N ILE A 406 -24.69 -10.00 14.22
CA ILE A 406 -25.58 -11.01 13.67
C ILE A 406 -25.67 -12.16 14.65
N SER A 407 -26.89 -12.49 15.01
CA SER A 407 -27.23 -13.69 15.74
C SER A 407 -27.89 -14.66 14.77
N LEU A 408 -27.58 -15.95 14.88
CA LEU A 408 -28.28 -17.00 14.12
C LEU A 408 -29.79 -17.02 14.36
N ALA A 409 -30.25 -16.40 15.45
CA ALA A 409 -31.67 -16.26 15.79
C ALA A 409 -32.31 -14.93 15.33
N ASP A 410 -31.58 -14.12 14.55
CA ASP A 410 -32.09 -12.84 14.07
C ASP A 410 -33.16 -13.05 12.98
N ALA A 411 -34.41 -12.68 13.30
CA ALA A 411 -35.53 -12.82 12.39
C ALA A 411 -35.52 -11.77 11.26
N ASP A 412 -34.83 -10.65 11.45
CA ASP A 412 -34.75 -9.56 10.48
C ASP A 412 -33.69 -9.84 9.41
N HIS A 413 -32.67 -10.64 9.73
CA HIS A 413 -31.54 -10.94 8.84
C HIS A 413 -31.34 -12.46 8.61
N PRO A 414 -32.35 -13.18 8.09
CA PRO A 414 -32.28 -14.64 7.90
C PRO A 414 -31.23 -15.09 6.87
N GLY A 415 -30.76 -14.20 5.98
CA GLY A 415 -29.71 -14.53 5.01
C GLY A 415 -30.00 -15.80 4.21
N ALA A 416 -29.03 -16.71 4.14
CA ALA A 416 -29.14 -18.01 3.49
C ALA A 416 -30.35 -18.82 3.96
N ALA A 417 -30.76 -18.68 5.23
CA ALA A 417 -31.93 -19.39 5.74
C ALA A 417 -33.24 -18.96 5.05
N ALA A 418 -33.29 -17.79 4.41
CA ALA A 418 -34.44 -17.32 3.66
C ALA A 418 -34.80 -18.22 2.47
N HIS A 419 -33.80 -18.92 1.90
CA HIS A 419 -33.99 -19.89 0.82
C HIS A 419 -34.13 -21.33 1.32
N ALA A 420 -34.12 -21.56 2.64
CA ALA A 420 -34.30 -22.89 3.18
C ALA A 420 -35.75 -23.39 2.95
N PRO A 421 -35.94 -24.70 2.68
CA PRO A 421 -37.28 -25.26 2.51
C PRO A 421 -38.17 -25.02 3.74
N GLY A 422 -39.36 -24.45 3.51
CA GLY A 422 -40.33 -24.17 4.57
C GLY A 422 -40.04 -22.93 5.41
N PHE A 423 -39.10 -22.08 4.97
CA PHE A 423 -38.83 -20.80 5.63
C PHE A 423 -40.07 -19.87 5.58
N VAL A 424 -40.32 -19.19 6.69
CA VAL A 424 -41.35 -18.15 6.81
C VAL A 424 -40.71 -16.94 7.46
N TYR A 425 -40.69 -15.81 6.74
CA TYR A 425 -40.16 -14.56 7.26
C TYR A 425 -41.01 -14.05 8.43
N ARG A 426 -40.36 -13.74 9.56
CA ARG A 426 -40.99 -13.24 10.79
C ARG A 426 -40.36 -11.95 11.31
N GLY A 427 -39.46 -11.35 10.53
CA GLY A 427 -38.81 -10.10 10.87
C GLY A 427 -39.69 -8.88 10.62
N SER A 428 -39.09 -7.71 10.83
CA SER A 428 -39.68 -6.41 10.56
C SER A 428 -39.96 -6.20 9.07
N ALA A 429 -40.90 -5.29 8.75
CA ALA A 429 -41.31 -5.03 7.36
C ALA A 429 -40.24 -4.29 6.54
N GLU A 430 -39.40 -3.48 7.20
CA GLU A 430 -38.32 -2.70 6.60
C GLU A 430 -37.01 -2.90 7.38
N PRO A 431 -36.42 -4.10 7.33
CA PRO A 431 -35.16 -4.38 7.99
C PRO A 431 -34.01 -3.66 7.29
N SER A 432 -32.97 -3.32 8.05
CA SER A 432 -31.71 -2.87 7.48
C SER A 432 -31.03 -3.99 6.69
N ILE A 433 -30.14 -3.64 5.77
CA ILE A 433 -29.26 -4.63 5.13
C ILE A 433 -27.97 -4.74 5.95
N VAL A 434 -27.54 -5.97 6.21
CA VAL A 434 -26.30 -6.28 6.93
C VAL A 434 -25.36 -7.13 6.07
N PRO A 435 -24.03 -7.02 6.23
CA PRO A 435 -23.37 -6.02 7.06
C PRO A 435 -23.54 -4.63 6.43
N PRO A 436 -23.45 -3.53 7.22
CA PRO A 436 -23.34 -2.20 6.66
C PRO A 436 -22.19 -2.18 5.64
N THR A 437 -22.37 -1.49 4.51
CA THR A 437 -21.36 -1.44 3.43
C THR A 437 -19.98 -1.00 3.93
N LEU A 438 -19.97 -0.20 4.99
CA LEU A 438 -18.81 0.26 5.73
C LEU A 438 -17.95 -0.85 6.37
N LYS A 439 -18.56 -1.99 6.72
CA LYS A 439 -17.88 -3.15 7.33
C LYS A 439 -17.46 -4.21 6.34
N LEU A 440 -17.92 -4.14 5.09
CA LEU A 440 -17.69 -5.19 4.11
C LEU A 440 -16.22 -5.59 3.96
N PRO A 441 -15.24 -4.67 3.86
CA PRO A 441 -13.84 -5.08 3.71
C PRO A 441 -13.30 -5.91 4.89
N GLU A 442 -13.91 -5.80 6.07
CA GLU A 442 -13.53 -6.52 7.29
C GLU A 442 -14.44 -7.72 7.59
N ASP A 443 -15.48 -7.98 6.78
CA ASP A 443 -16.48 -9.02 7.05
C ASP A 443 -16.00 -10.42 6.63
N TRP A 444 -14.84 -10.81 7.15
CA TRP A 444 -14.24 -12.12 7.02
C TRP A 444 -14.35 -12.91 8.31
N ALA A 445 -14.53 -14.23 8.20
CA ALA A 445 -14.31 -15.13 9.31
C ALA A 445 -12.83 -15.51 9.39
N GLY A 446 -12.28 -15.53 10.60
CA GLY A 446 -10.90 -15.90 10.85
C GLY A 446 -10.74 -16.56 12.22
N ILE A 447 -9.71 -17.37 12.37
CA ILE A 447 -9.27 -17.91 13.65
C ILE A 447 -8.17 -16.98 14.19
N PRO A 448 -8.26 -16.51 15.44
CA PRO A 448 -7.26 -15.63 16.04
C PRO A 448 -5.83 -16.18 15.95
N ASP A 449 -4.87 -15.27 15.72
CA ASP A 449 -3.45 -15.59 15.48
C ASP A 449 -2.76 -16.33 16.64
N ASP A 450 -3.22 -16.12 17.87
CA ASP A 450 -2.72 -16.82 19.06
C ASP A 450 -3.11 -18.31 19.08
N LYS A 451 -4.02 -18.72 18.20
CA LYS A 451 -4.43 -20.13 17.98
C LYS A 451 -3.80 -20.74 16.74
N CYS A 452 -2.82 -20.06 16.16
CA CYS A 452 -2.13 -20.48 14.95
C CYS A 452 -0.69 -20.90 15.24
N THR A 453 -0.20 -21.86 14.46
CA THR A 453 1.19 -22.30 14.48
C THR A 453 1.72 -22.38 13.05
N MET A 454 3.00 -22.05 12.85
CA MET A 454 3.64 -22.23 11.54
C MET A 454 4.11 -23.68 11.41
N SER A 455 3.74 -24.34 10.32
CA SER A 455 4.19 -25.71 10.05
C SER A 455 5.69 -25.72 9.72
N PRO A 456 6.47 -26.68 10.25
CA PRO A 456 7.87 -26.82 9.88
C PRO A 456 8.07 -27.28 8.42
N ARG A 457 7.00 -27.64 7.70
CA ARG A 457 7.04 -28.12 6.31
C ARG A 457 7.13 -27.00 5.28
N ASN A 458 6.65 -25.81 5.62
CA ASN A 458 6.63 -24.66 4.73
C ASN A 458 6.49 -23.37 5.55
N GLU A 459 7.34 -22.37 5.28
CA GLU A 459 7.42 -21.13 6.06
C GLU A 459 6.18 -20.23 5.96
N GLU A 460 5.30 -20.48 4.99
CA GLU A 460 4.03 -19.77 4.79
C GLU A 460 2.81 -20.60 5.23
N LEU A 461 2.99 -21.87 5.60
CA LEU A 461 1.88 -22.73 6.02
C LEU A 461 1.52 -22.48 7.48
N LYS A 462 0.55 -21.58 7.67
CA LYS A 462 -0.08 -21.32 8.97
C LYS A 462 -1.22 -22.30 9.22
N VAL A 463 -1.15 -23.02 10.34
CA VAL A 463 -2.18 -23.96 10.80
C VAL A 463 -2.88 -23.37 12.00
N CYS A 464 -4.13 -22.94 11.82
CA CYS A 464 -4.93 -22.27 12.85
C CYS A 464 -6.03 -23.19 13.34
N THR A 465 -6.16 -23.42 14.65
CA THR A 465 -7.17 -24.35 15.18
C THR A 465 -8.01 -23.72 16.27
N GLN A 466 -9.33 -23.71 16.05
CA GLN A 466 -10.32 -23.37 17.06
C GLN A 466 -10.86 -24.67 17.68
N ASN A 467 -10.57 -24.88 18.96
CA ASN A 467 -11.06 -26.03 19.73
C ASN A 467 -12.36 -25.70 20.48
N PRO A 468 -13.19 -26.72 20.78
CA PRO A 468 -14.35 -26.58 21.65
C PRO A 468 -13.95 -26.61 23.13
N ASP A 469 -14.92 -26.37 24.01
CA ASP A 469 -14.74 -26.57 25.45
C ASP A 469 -14.67 -28.07 25.76
N GLY A 470 -13.44 -28.60 25.90
CA GLY A 470 -13.18 -30.02 26.16
C GLY A 470 -12.61 -30.77 24.95
N PRO A 471 -12.51 -32.11 25.02
CA PRO A 471 -11.96 -32.91 23.92
C PRO A 471 -12.90 -32.84 22.70
N PRO A 472 -12.36 -32.60 21.47
CA PRO A 472 -13.19 -32.47 20.29
C PRO A 472 -13.83 -33.80 19.90
N LYS A 473 -15.14 -33.76 19.58
CA LYS A 473 -15.87 -34.93 19.08
C LYS A 473 -15.47 -35.31 17.65
N LYS A 474 -15.13 -34.29 16.85
CA LYS A 474 -14.65 -34.39 15.47
C LYS A 474 -13.58 -33.34 15.21
N ARG A 475 -12.64 -33.65 14.33
CA ARG A 475 -11.61 -32.73 13.82
C ARG A 475 -11.83 -32.52 12.34
N VAL A 476 -12.08 -31.28 11.92
CA VAL A 476 -12.32 -30.91 10.53
C VAL A 476 -11.28 -29.89 10.09
N VAL A 477 -10.68 -30.11 8.92
CA VAL A 477 -9.72 -29.16 8.32
C VAL A 477 -10.37 -28.50 7.10
N LEU A 478 -10.47 -27.17 7.09
CA LEU A 478 -10.77 -26.37 5.91
C LEU A 478 -9.44 -25.97 5.26
N VAL A 479 -9.24 -26.31 3.98
CA VAL A 479 -7.99 -26.07 3.26
C VAL A 479 -8.25 -25.49 1.86
N GLY A 480 -7.54 -24.41 1.52
CA GLY A 480 -7.63 -23.76 0.21
C GLY A 480 -7.26 -22.28 0.27
N ASP A 481 -7.96 -21.47 -0.52
CA ASP A 481 -7.74 -20.04 -0.67
C ASP A 481 -8.82 -19.19 0.02
N SER A 482 -9.01 -17.94 -0.43
CA SER A 482 -10.02 -17.03 0.09
C SER A 482 -11.44 -17.55 -0.06
N HIS A 483 -11.73 -18.36 -1.08
CA HIS A 483 -13.03 -18.99 -1.26
C HIS A 483 -13.27 -20.12 -0.25
N MET A 484 -12.22 -20.72 0.32
CA MET A 484 -12.38 -21.59 1.51
C MET A 484 -12.38 -20.80 2.81
N GLN A 485 -11.68 -19.66 2.87
CA GLN A 485 -11.69 -18.79 4.05
C GLN A 485 -13.09 -18.26 4.36
N GLN A 486 -13.83 -17.79 3.35
CA GLN A 486 -15.20 -17.30 3.54
C GLN A 486 -16.07 -18.35 4.25
N TYR A 487 -15.94 -19.64 3.87
CA TYR A 487 -16.72 -20.74 4.46
C TYR A 487 -16.37 -21.02 5.92
N LEU A 488 -15.28 -20.48 6.49
CA LEU A 488 -15.05 -20.57 7.93
C LEU A 488 -16.23 -20.03 8.73
N ALA A 489 -16.93 -19.00 8.26
CA ALA A 489 -18.09 -18.45 8.96
C ALA A 489 -19.23 -19.45 9.12
N ALA A 490 -19.37 -20.40 8.17
CA ALA A 490 -20.38 -21.45 8.23
C ALA A 490 -19.96 -22.62 9.16
N PHE A 491 -18.65 -22.84 9.37
CA PHE A 491 -18.13 -23.97 10.14
C PHE A 491 -17.75 -23.62 11.58
N LEU A 492 -17.30 -22.40 11.86
CA LEU A 492 -16.90 -21.98 13.21
C LEU A 492 -18.02 -22.13 14.27
N PRO A 493 -19.32 -21.89 13.97
CA PRO A 493 -20.40 -22.15 14.92
C PRO A 493 -20.45 -23.61 15.42
N MET A 494 -20.03 -24.59 14.59
CA MET A 494 -20.00 -26.02 14.92
C MET A 494 -19.03 -26.36 16.06
N VAL A 495 -18.07 -25.48 16.35
CA VAL A 495 -17.21 -25.61 17.53
C VAL A 495 -18.05 -25.60 18.80
N GLN A 496 -19.01 -24.69 18.90
CA GLN A 496 -19.87 -24.57 20.07
C GLN A 496 -21.09 -25.49 19.99
N THR A 497 -21.74 -25.59 18.83
CA THR A 497 -22.99 -26.37 18.71
C THR A 497 -22.73 -27.88 18.72
N GLU A 498 -21.64 -28.34 18.09
CA GLU A 498 -21.35 -29.76 17.94
C GLU A 498 -20.19 -30.24 18.82
N GLY A 499 -19.32 -29.33 19.26
CA GLY A 499 -18.08 -29.69 19.95
C GLY A 499 -17.00 -30.19 18.99
N TRP A 500 -16.94 -29.63 17.78
CA TRP A 500 -15.90 -29.95 16.79
C TRP A 500 -14.66 -29.08 16.98
N ALA A 501 -13.48 -29.59 16.64
CA ALA A 501 -12.30 -28.77 16.38
C ALA A 501 -12.27 -28.40 14.91
N VAL A 502 -12.22 -27.11 14.61
CA VAL A 502 -12.13 -26.57 13.26
C VAL A 502 -10.73 -26.02 13.05
N THR A 503 -10.01 -26.58 12.09
CA THR A 503 -8.68 -26.14 11.69
C THR A 503 -8.75 -25.50 10.32
N SER A 504 -8.06 -24.38 10.12
CA SER A 504 -7.87 -23.76 8.81
C SER A 504 -6.41 -23.79 8.37
N MET A 505 -6.19 -24.06 7.08
CA MET A 505 -4.92 -23.92 6.37
C MET A 505 -5.21 -23.16 5.08
N LEU A 506 -4.86 -21.88 5.03
CA LEU A 506 -5.31 -20.98 3.97
C LEU A 506 -4.14 -20.26 3.29
N LYS A 507 -4.19 -20.14 1.97
CA LYS A 507 -3.28 -19.31 1.18
C LYS A 507 -4.03 -18.59 0.06
N GLY A 508 -3.98 -17.26 0.06
CA GLY A 508 -4.66 -16.43 -0.93
C GLY A 508 -4.30 -16.82 -2.37
N ALA A 509 -5.30 -16.80 -3.26
CA ALA A 509 -5.19 -17.20 -4.67
C ALA A 509 -4.60 -18.61 -4.93
N CYS A 510 -4.53 -19.46 -3.91
CA CYS A 510 -3.93 -20.79 -3.99
C CYS A 510 -4.91 -21.86 -3.49
N PRO A 511 -5.86 -22.30 -4.34
CA PRO A 511 -6.82 -23.33 -3.95
C PRO A 511 -6.10 -24.65 -3.65
N PHE A 512 -6.76 -25.55 -2.91
CA PHE A 512 -6.15 -26.82 -2.53
C PHE A 512 -6.04 -27.77 -3.72
N SER A 513 -4.88 -27.73 -4.38
CA SER A 513 -4.67 -28.36 -5.68
C SER A 513 -3.24 -28.86 -5.82
N SER A 514 -3.02 -29.87 -6.66
CA SER A 514 -1.65 -30.28 -7.02
C SER A 514 -1.00 -29.30 -8.01
N ASN A 515 -1.74 -28.34 -8.53
CA ASN A 515 -1.31 -27.32 -9.48
C ASN A 515 -1.64 -25.92 -8.94
N ALA A 516 -1.02 -24.88 -9.50
CA ALA A 516 -1.42 -23.50 -9.23
C ALA A 516 -2.52 -23.04 -10.21
N ASP A 517 -3.77 -23.45 -9.98
CA ASP A 517 -4.85 -23.29 -10.96
C ASP A 517 -5.28 -21.84 -11.21
N LEU A 518 -5.24 -20.98 -10.18
CA LEU A 518 -5.52 -19.54 -10.31
C LEU A 518 -4.28 -18.72 -10.72
N MET A 519 -3.09 -19.26 -10.48
CA MET A 519 -1.81 -18.60 -10.79
C MET A 519 -0.87 -19.57 -11.53
N PRO A 520 -1.12 -19.86 -12.82
CA PRO A 520 -0.38 -20.89 -13.54
C PRO A 520 1.13 -20.69 -13.49
N GLY A 521 1.85 -21.71 -12.99
CA GLY A 521 3.30 -21.70 -12.85
C GLY A 521 3.82 -21.19 -11.51
N ASP A 522 2.96 -20.83 -10.56
CA ASP A 522 3.36 -20.43 -9.21
C ASP A 522 3.87 -21.65 -8.40
N GLN A 523 5.19 -21.74 -8.25
CA GLN A 523 5.84 -22.80 -7.49
C GLN A 523 5.57 -22.70 -5.98
N ALA A 524 5.47 -21.49 -5.43
CA ALA A 524 5.23 -21.30 -4.00
C ALA A 524 3.83 -21.80 -3.60
N CYS A 525 2.85 -21.64 -4.48
CA CYS A 525 1.51 -22.23 -4.29
C CYS A 525 1.55 -23.77 -4.34
N MET A 526 2.26 -24.36 -5.30
CA MET A 526 2.39 -25.82 -5.40
C MET A 526 3.13 -26.44 -4.20
N ASP A 527 4.22 -25.81 -3.75
CA ASP A 527 5.00 -26.25 -2.60
C ASP A 527 4.19 -26.14 -1.30
N TRP A 528 3.42 -25.05 -1.14
CA TRP A 528 2.51 -24.87 -0.02
C TRP A 528 1.42 -25.95 -0.01
N ASN A 529 0.80 -26.22 -1.16
CA ASN A 529 -0.24 -27.24 -1.31
C ASN A 529 0.26 -28.65 -0.96
N LYS A 530 1.48 -28.98 -1.40
CA LYS A 530 2.13 -30.23 -1.03
C LYS A 530 2.33 -30.31 0.49
N ALA A 531 2.85 -29.25 1.09
CA ALA A 531 3.07 -29.20 2.54
C ALA A 531 1.77 -29.31 3.34
N ALA A 532 0.70 -28.63 2.88
CA ALA A 532 -0.62 -28.69 3.50
C ALA A 532 -1.21 -30.11 3.44
N ALA A 533 -1.12 -30.79 2.29
CA ALA A 533 -1.55 -32.17 2.16
C ALA A 533 -0.78 -33.11 3.10
N ASP A 534 0.56 -32.97 3.16
CA ASP A 534 1.41 -33.77 4.05
C ASP A 534 1.10 -33.50 5.54
N GLU A 535 0.75 -32.25 5.91
CA GLU A 535 0.34 -31.87 7.26
C GLU A 535 -1.03 -32.46 7.64
N ILE A 536 -2.00 -32.40 6.73
CA ILE A 536 -3.34 -33.00 6.91
C ILE A 536 -3.23 -34.51 7.12
N VAL A 537 -2.45 -35.20 6.28
CA VAL A 537 -2.23 -36.65 6.40
C VAL A 537 -1.59 -37.00 7.74
N ALA A 538 -0.64 -36.20 8.22
CA ALA A 538 -0.04 -36.37 9.54
C ALA A 538 -1.03 -36.12 10.69
N MET A 539 -1.90 -35.12 10.55
CA MET A 539 -2.91 -34.74 11.55
C MET A 539 -4.03 -35.78 11.68
N ARG A 540 -4.37 -36.48 10.59
CA ARG A 540 -5.48 -37.43 10.51
C ARG A 540 -6.82 -36.89 11.04
N PRO A 541 -7.36 -35.81 10.46
CA PRO A 541 -8.69 -35.31 10.81
C PRO A 541 -9.80 -36.31 10.45
N ASP A 542 -10.98 -36.11 11.00
CA ASP A 542 -12.19 -36.87 10.65
C ASP A 542 -12.69 -36.53 9.24
N ALA A 543 -12.44 -35.31 8.75
CA ALA A 543 -12.71 -34.90 7.37
C ALA A 543 -11.88 -33.68 6.95
N VAL A 544 -11.71 -33.54 5.63
CA VAL A 544 -11.14 -32.34 4.99
C VAL A 544 -12.22 -31.68 4.15
N VAL A 545 -12.34 -30.36 4.25
CA VAL A 545 -13.27 -29.55 3.47
C VAL A 545 -12.46 -28.65 2.54
N THR A 546 -12.81 -28.68 1.26
CA THR A 546 -12.11 -27.90 0.23
C THR A 546 -13.04 -27.58 -0.95
N LEU A 547 -12.56 -26.90 -1.99
CA LEU A 547 -13.36 -26.58 -3.18
C LEU A 547 -13.52 -27.79 -4.09
N ALA A 548 -14.67 -27.88 -4.75
CA ALA A 548 -15.02 -28.84 -5.78
C ALA A 548 -14.78 -28.30 -7.19
N SER A 549 -14.88 -26.98 -7.36
CA SER A 549 -14.79 -26.28 -8.63
C SER A 549 -14.13 -24.92 -8.43
N VAL A 550 -13.86 -24.22 -9.53
CA VAL A 550 -13.41 -22.81 -9.54
C VAL A 550 -14.11 -22.04 -10.65
N ASN A 551 -14.46 -20.79 -10.36
CA ASN A 551 -14.78 -19.77 -11.35
C ASN A 551 -13.61 -18.79 -11.43
N THR A 552 -12.83 -18.81 -12.52
CA THR A 552 -11.58 -18.01 -12.57
C THR A 552 -11.82 -16.52 -12.82
N HIS A 553 -12.75 -16.17 -13.72
CA HIS A 553 -13.10 -14.80 -14.08
C HIS A 553 -14.56 -14.74 -14.55
N ALA A 554 -15.15 -13.54 -14.54
CA ALA A 554 -16.48 -13.32 -15.07
C ALA A 554 -16.61 -13.79 -16.52
N GLY A 555 -17.63 -14.61 -16.79
CA GLY A 555 -17.90 -15.17 -18.13
C GLY A 555 -17.01 -16.36 -18.52
N VAL A 556 -16.10 -16.80 -17.66
CA VAL A 556 -15.37 -18.07 -17.85
C VAL A 556 -16.18 -19.20 -17.22
N PRO A 557 -16.41 -20.33 -17.93
CA PRO A 557 -17.16 -21.45 -17.36
C PRO A 557 -16.50 -22.02 -16.10
N GLU A 558 -17.32 -22.43 -15.15
CA GLU A 558 -16.93 -23.21 -13.98
C GLU A 558 -16.14 -24.46 -14.43
N THR A 559 -15.04 -24.76 -13.75
CA THR A 559 -14.27 -25.98 -14.00
C THR A 559 -13.91 -26.70 -12.71
N THR A 560 -13.72 -28.02 -12.78
CA THR A 560 -13.12 -28.83 -11.71
C THR A 560 -11.69 -29.17 -12.13
N PRO A 561 -10.67 -28.50 -11.57
CA PRO A 561 -9.29 -28.72 -11.99
C PRO A 561 -8.83 -30.15 -11.70
N ALA A 562 -8.02 -30.72 -12.60
CA ALA A 562 -7.41 -32.04 -12.38
C ALA A 562 -6.54 -32.07 -11.10
N GLY A 563 -5.97 -30.92 -10.72
CA GLY A 563 -5.20 -30.80 -9.49
C GLY A 563 -6.02 -30.98 -8.22
N PHE A 564 -7.32 -30.68 -8.23
CA PHE A 564 -8.22 -30.94 -7.11
C PHE A 564 -8.42 -32.45 -6.94
N VAL A 565 -8.72 -33.15 -8.05
CA VAL A 565 -8.88 -34.61 -8.08
C VAL A 565 -7.63 -35.33 -7.57
N ASN A 566 -6.45 -34.82 -7.93
CA ASN A 566 -5.18 -35.34 -7.44
C ASN A 566 -5.06 -35.20 -5.92
N GLN A 567 -5.40 -34.04 -5.35
CA GLN A 567 -5.34 -33.84 -3.90
C GLN A 567 -6.39 -34.69 -3.16
N TRP A 568 -7.60 -34.80 -3.69
CA TRP A 568 -8.62 -35.70 -3.14
C TRP A 568 -8.14 -37.16 -3.13
N SER A 569 -7.42 -37.57 -4.17
CA SER A 569 -6.81 -38.91 -4.24
C SER A 569 -5.72 -39.13 -3.19
N VAL A 570 -5.00 -38.07 -2.77
CA VAL A 570 -4.06 -38.16 -1.65
C VAL A 570 -4.81 -38.39 -0.34
N MET A 571 -5.93 -37.68 -0.12
CA MET A 571 -6.77 -37.85 1.07
C MET A 571 -7.43 -39.25 1.10
N ASP A 572 -7.91 -39.75 -0.03
CA ASP A 572 -8.46 -41.09 -0.18
C ASP A 572 -7.46 -42.19 0.21
N LYS A 573 -6.22 -42.09 -0.30
CA LYS A 573 -5.14 -43.03 0.07
C LYS A 573 -4.81 -43.00 1.56
N ALA A 574 -5.02 -41.86 2.23
CA ALA A 574 -4.85 -41.71 3.67
C ALA A 574 -6.09 -42.14 4.49
N GLY A 575 -7.19 -42.51 3.83
CA GLY A 575 -8.46 -42.86 4.47
C GLY A 575 -9.17 -41.67 5.12
N ILE A 576 -8.93 -40.45 4.63
CA ILE A 576 -9.51 -39.21 5.15
C ILE A 576 -10.67 -38.80 4.22
N PRO A 577 -11.92 -38.74 4.69
CA PRO A 577 -13.06 -38.26 3.90
C PRO A 577 -12.88 -36.82 3.41
N VAL A 578 -13.34 -36.54 2.20
CA VAL A 578 -13.31 -35.19 1.60
C VAL A 578 -14.73 -34.67 1.39
N VAL A 579 -14.99 -33.45 1.86
CA VAL A 579 -16.18 -32.68 1.53
C VAL A 579 -15.78 -31.56 0.57
N ALA A 580 -16.14 -31.70 -0.69
CA ALA A 580 -15.80 -30.73 -1.73
C ALA A 580 -16.98 -29.78 -1.97
N LEU A 581 -16.77 -28.48 -1.77
CA LEU A 581 -17.78 -27.43 -1.88
C LEU A 581 -17.77 -26.83 -3.29
N ARG A 582 -18.92 -26.78 -3.96
CA ARG A 582 -19.03 -26.05 -5.23
C ARG A 582 -18.70 -24.57 -5.00
N ASP A 583 -17.90 -24.01 -5.89
CA ASP A 583 -17.54 -22.60 -5.83
C ASP A 583 -18.72 -21.70 -6.19
N ASN A 584 -18.70 -20.46 -5.69
CA ASN A 584 -19.72 -19.46 -5.95
C ASN A 584 -19.41 -18.67 -7.26
N PRO A 585 -20.37 -17.89 -7.77
CA PRO A 585 -20.21 -17.13 -9.01
C PRO A 585 -19.21 -15.99 -8.86
N ARG A 586 -18.65 -15.54 -9.99
CA ARG A 586 -17.71 -14.42 -10.08
C ARG A 586 -18.23 -13.40 -11.11
N PHE A 587 -18.34 -12.15 -10.69
CA PHE A 587 -19.01 -11.07 -11.41
C PHE A 587 -18.02 -10.12 -12.08
N ALA A 588 -18.48 -9.36 -13.07
CA ALA A 588 -17.66 -8.37 -13.77
C ALA A 588 -17.48 -7.05 -12.98
N PHE A 589 -18.17 -6.91 -11.84
CA PHE A 589 -18.19 -5.72 -10.99
C PHE A 589 -18.44 -6.13 -9.53
N SER A 590 -18.11 -5.24 -8.59
CA SER A 590 -18.43 -5.45 -7.18
C SER A 590 -19.94 -5.33 -6.92
N MET A 591 -20.55 -6.43 -6.49
CA MET A 591 -21.99 -6.48 -6.19
C MET A 591 -22.33 -5.56 -5.02
N ALA A 592 -21.47 -5.53 -4.00
CA ALA A 592 -21.57 -4.59 -2.89
C ALA A 592 -21.54 -3.12 -3.32
N ALA A 593 -20.59 -2.76 -4.19
CA ALA A 593 -20.49 -1.39 -4.71
C ALA A 593 -21.74 -1.03 -5.53
N CYS A 594 -22.27 -1.97 -6.30
CA CYS A 594 -23.52 -1.78 -7.04
C CYS A 594 -24.69 -1.48 -6.08
N VAL A 595 -24.87 -2.27 -5.03
CA VAL A 595 -25.92 -2.04 -4.01
C VAL A 595 -25.75 -0.68 -3.33
N ALA A 596 -24.52 -0.32 -2.97
CA ALA A 596 -24.23 0.96 -2.32
C ALA A 596 -24.56 2.17 -3.21
N GLN A 597 -24.34 2.07 -4.52
CA GLN A 597 -24.53 3.17 -5.46
C GLN A 597 -25.96 3.24 -6.03
N GLN A 598 -26.54 2.08 -6.34
CA GLN A 598 -27.76 1.96 -7.14
C GLN A 598 -28.96 1.46 -6.33
N GLY A 599 -28.72 0.94 -5.12
CA GLY A 599 -29.72 0.33 -4.25
C GLY A 599 -29.85 -1.19 -4.45
N PRO A 600 -30.30 -1.92 -3.41
CA PRO A 600 -30.32 -3.39 -3.38
C PRO A 600 -31.29 -4.05 -4.36
N ALA A 601 -32.37 -3.35 -4.71
CA ALA A 601 -33.40 -3.84 -5.62
C ALA A 601 -33.18 -3.39 -7.08
N ASN A 602 -32.06 -2.75 -7.38
CA ASN A 602 -31.79 -2.26 -8.74
C ASN A 602 -31.49 -3.45 -9.67
N PRO A 603 -32.20 -3.59 -10.81
CA PRO A 603 -31.96 -4.68 -11.76
C PRO A 603 -30.53 -4.73 -12.30
N ALA A 604 -29.79 -3.61 -12.31
CA ALA A 604 -28.39 -3.59 -12.72
C ALA A 604 -27.46 -4.37 -11.77
N CYS A 605 -27.90 -4.61 -10.53
CA CYS A 605 -27.15 -5.35 -9.52
C CYS A 605 -27.60 -6.82 -9.42
N VAL A 606 -28.59 -7.26 -10.19
CA VAL A 606 -29.13 -8.62 -10.18
C VAL A 606 -28.78 -9.29 -11.50
N LEU A 607 -28.03 -10.39 -11.45
CA LEU A 607 -27.60 -11.10 -12.66
C LEU A 607 -28.35 -12.41 -12.85
N ASP A 608 -28.59 -12.77 -14.11
CA ASP A 608 -29.17 -14.06 -14.48
C ASP A 608 -28.27 -15.20 -13.99
N ARG A 609 -28.87 -16.18 -13.30
CA ARG A 609 -28.15 -17.32 -12.71
C ARG A 609 -27.37 -18.09 -13.76
N ASP A 610 -28.01 -18.40 -14.88
CA ASP A 610 -27.40 -19.17 -15.97
C ASP A 610 -26.21 -18.44 -16.62
N ALA A 611 -26.11 -17.12 -16.48
CA ALA A 611 -25.00 -16.33 -17.01
C ALA A 611 -23.75 -16.40 -16.13
N VAL A 612 -23.89 -16.68 -14.83
CA VAL A 612 -22.79 -16.63 -13.85
C VAL A 612 -22.50 -17.96 -13.17
N GLN A 613 -23.44 -18.90 -13.19
CA GLN A 613 -23.31 -20.21 -12.56
C GLN A 613 -24.04 -21.28 -13.36
N PRO A 614 -23.33 -22.17 -14.06
CA PRO A 614 -23.94 -23.23 -14.86
C PRO A 614 -24.90 -24.11 -14.04
N ALA A 615 -26.00 -24.58 -14.65
CA ALA A 615 -26.96 -25.44 -13.96
C ALA A 615 -26.34 -26.77 -13.50
N ALA A 616 -25.52 -27.41 -14.35
CA ALA A 616 -24.81 -28.64 -14.00
C ALA A 616 -23.43 -28.30 -13.41
N PRO A 617 -23.09 -28.78 -12.20
CA PRO A 617 -21.76 -28.58 -11.63
C PRO A 617 -20.67 -29.32 -12.41
N SER A 618 -19.54 -28.66 -12.65
CA SER A 618 -18.42 -29.22 -13.43
C SER A 618 -17.85 -30.55 -12.88
N TYR A 619 -17.97 -30.81 -11.58
CA TYR A 619 -17.47 -32.05 -10.96
C TYR A 619 -18.30 -33.29 -11.33
N THR A 620 -19.52 -33.11 -11.83
CA THR A 620 -20.39 -34.24 -12.23
C THR A 620 -19.88 -34.98 -13.47
N ASP A 621 -19.19 -34.27 -14.37
CA ASP A 621 -18.57 -34.82 -15.58
C ASP A 621 -17.08 -35.16 -15.39
N THR A 622 -16.55 -34.96 -14.18
CA THR A 622 -15.12 -35.13 -13.88
C THR A 622 -14.77 -36.59 -13.66
N ARG A 623 -13.73 -37.06 -14.36
CA ARG A 623 -13.22 -38.44 -14.23
C ARG A 623 -12.20 -38.57 -13.10
N GLY A 624 -12.12 -39.76 -12.51
CA GLY A 624 -11.09 -40.08 -11.53
C GLY A 624 -11.37 -39.56 -10.11
N VAL A 625 -12.59 -39.05 -9.86
CA VAL A 625 -13.02 -38.65 -8.51
C VAL A 625 -13.01 -39.87 -7.58
N PRO A 626 -12.28 -39.82 -6.46
CA PRO A 626 -12.27 -40.91 -5.47
C PRO A 626 -13.62 -41.12 -4.79
N GLY A 627 -13.89 -42.34 -4.33
CA GLY A 627 -15.19 -42.72 -3.74
C GLY A 627 -15.47 -42.15 -2.34
N ASN A 628 -14.45 -41.59 -1.67
CA ASN A 628 -14.55 -40.93 -0.36
C ASN A 628 -14.85 -39.42 -0.45
N VAL A 629 -15.09 -38.89 -1.66
CA VAL A 629 -15.43 -37.48 -1.90
C VAL A 629 -16.95 -37.31 -1.91
N SER A 630 -17.44 -36.45 -1.04
CA SER A 630 -18.82 -35.98 -1.03
C SER A 630 -18.88 -34.53 -1.50
N PHE A 631 -19.79 -34.23 -2.42
CA PHE A 631 -19.97 -32.87 -2.94
C PHE A 631 -21.12 -32.14 -2.23
N LEU A 632 -20.90 -30.88 -1.89
CA LEU A 632 -21.95 -29.97 -1.40
C LEU A 632 -22.06 -28.78 -2.35
N ASP A 633 -23.30 -28.37 -2.64
CA ASP A 633 -23.60 -27.20 -3.45
C ASP A 633 -24.53 -26.28 -2.67
N PHE A 634 -24.05 -25.06 -2.38
CA PHE A 634 -24.81 -24.05 -1.67
C PHE A 634 -25.39 -22.97 -2.60
N THR A 635 -25.32 -23.16 -3.92
CA THR A 635 -25.76 -22.18 -4.92
C THR A 635 -27.20 -21.71 -4.69
N ASP A 636 -28.10 -22.62 -4.33
CA ASP A 636 -29.51 -22.30 -4.12
C ASP A 636 -29.77 -21.39 -2.90
N TYR A 637 -28.77 -21.15 -2.05
CA TYR A 637 -28.91 -20.26 -0.91
C TYR A 637 -28.53 -18.81 -1.24
N PHE A 638 -27.61 -18.59 -2.18
CA PHE A 638 -27.20 -17.25 -2.60
C PHE A 638 -27.69 -16.87 -4.02
N CYS A 639 -28.23 -17.81 -4.78
CA CYS A 639 -28.99 -17.58 -6.00
C CYS A 639 -30.40 -18.17 -5.86
N ASP A 640 -31.39 -17.52 -6.46
CA ASP A 640 -32.72 -18.11 -6.64
C ASP A 640 -32.75 -18.97 -7.92
N LYS A 641 -33.95 -19.32 -8.41
CA LYS A 641 -34.09 -20.19 -9.60
C LYS A 641 -33.68 -19.51 -10.90
N GLU A 642 -33.74 -18.19 -10.98
CA GLU A 642 -33.58 -17.40 -12.20
C GLU A 642 -32.38 -16.44 -12.09
N THR A 643 -32.10 -15.92 -10.89
CA THR A 643 -31.12 -14.86 -10.66
C THR A 643 -30.22 -15.12 -9.47
N CYS A 644 -29.08 -14.43 -9.44
CA CYS A 644 -28.19 -14.33 -8.29
C CYS A 644 -28.26 -12.89 -7.74
N PRO A 645 -29.12 -12.62 -6.73
CA PRO A 645 -29.27 -11.29 -6.18
C PRO A 645 -28.09 -10.92 -5.26
N PRO A 646 -27.80 -9.61 -5.09
CA PRO A 646 -26.73 -9.15 -4.21
C PRO A 646 -27.13 -9.21 -2.73
N VAL A 647 -28.43 -9.33 -2.43
CA VAL A 647 -29.02 -9.36 -1.08
C VAL A 647 -30.01 -10.51 -1.01
N VAL A 648 -29.86 -11.37 -0.01
CA VAL A 648 -30.80 -12.45 0.28
C VAL A 648 -31.17 -12.39 1.76
N GLY A 649 -32.47 -12.42 2.08
CA GLY A 649 -32.92 -12.41 3.47
C GLY A 649 -32.38 -11.21 4.27
N ASN A 650 -32.32 -10.03 3.65
CA ASN A 650 -31.79 -8.78 4.21
C ASN A 650 -30.30 -8.82 4.57
N VAL A 651 -29.57 -9.79 4.00
CA VAL A 651 -28.14 -9.95 4.18
C VAL A 651 -27.45 -9.78 2.83
N LEU A 652 -26.48 -8.87 2.75
CA LEU A 652 -25.64 -8.70 1.56
C LEU A 652 -24.81 -9.97 1.37
N VAL A 653 -24.91 -10.55 0.18
CA VAL A 653 -24.34 -11.86 -0.13
C VAL A 653 -22.84 -11.74 -0.41
N TYR A 654 -22.43 -10.72 -1.17
CA TYR A 654 -21.07 -10.57 -1.67
C TYR A 654 -20.38 -9.32 -1.11
N MET A 655 -19.11 -9.47 -0.77
CA MET A 655 -18.21 -8.38 -0.33
C MET A 655 -17.70 -7.55 -1.51
N ASP A 656 -17.39 -8.22 -2.62
CA ASP A 656 -16.80 -7.66 -3.81
C ASP A 656 -17.41 -8.30 -5.07
N ASP A 657 -16.59 -8.63 -6.07
CA ASP A 657 -17.00 -9.30 -7.31
C ASP A 657 -17.08 -10.83 -7.18
N ASN A 658 -16.71 -11.44 -6.04
CA ASN A 658 -16.80 -12.90 -5.87
C ASN A 658 -16.83 -13.40 -4.42
N HIS A 659 -16.28 -12.69 -3.45
CA HIS A 659 -16.22 -13.22 -2.09
C HIS A 659 -17.58 -13.07 -1.38
N LEU A 660 -18.03 -14.14 -0.74
CA LEU A 660 -19.23 -14.14 0.10
C LEU A 660 -18.93 -13.49 1.46
N THR A 661 -19.88 -12.71 1.96
CA THR A 661 -19.78 -12.07 3.27
C THR A 661 -19.78 -13.12 4.39
N ALA A 662 -18.91 -12.98 5.40
CA ALA A 662 -18.92 -13.87 6.56
C ALA A 662 -20.26 -13.79 7.31
N THR A 663 -20.86 -12.62 7.30
CA THR A 663 -22.23 -12.37 7.73
C THR A 663 -23.24 -13.32 7.06
N PHE A 664 -23.25 -13.39 5.72
CA PHE A 664 -24.14 -14.28 4.98
C PHE A 664 -23.83 -15.74 5.28
N LEU A 665 -22.56 -16.13 5.27
CA LEU A 665 -22.16 -17.52 5.53
C LEU A 665 -22.39 -17.97 6.98
N THR A 666 -22.44 -17.05 7.94
CA THR A 666 -22.89 -17.36 9.31
C THR A 666 -24.34 -17.83 9.28
N THR A 667 -25.23 -17.17 8.54
CA THR A 667 -26.63 -17.61 8.41
C THR A 667 -26.79 -18.97 7.71
N LEU A 668 -25.79 -19.38 6.92
CA LEU A 668 -25.72 -20.70 6.29
C LEU A 668 -25.30 -21.81 7.28
N ALA A 669 -24.73 -21.49 8.44
CA ALA A 669 -24.13 -22.48 9.35
C ALA A 669 -25.05 -23.66 9.73
N PRO A 670 -26.34 -23.47 10.08
CA PRO A 670 -27.22 -24.59 10.40
C PRO A 670 -27.50 -25.51 9.21
N ILE A 671 -27.53 -24.95 7.99
CA ILE A 671 -27.71 -25.69 6.75
C ILE A 671 -26.43 -26.48 6.45
N ALA A 672 -25.27 -25.83 6.54
CA ALA A 672 -23.97 -26.45 6.33
C ALA A 672 -23.76 -27.62 7.31
N ASP A 673 -24.07 -27.44 8.60
CA ASP A 673 -23.97 -28.51 9.62
C ASP A 673 -24.76 -29.75 9.21
N LYS A 674 -26.05 -29.57 8.87
CA LYS A 674 -26.92 -30.66 8.45
C LYS A 674 -26.40 -31.36 7.19
N GLN A 675 -25.98 -30.59 6.19
CA GLN A 675 -25.51 -31.15 4.92
C GLN A 675 -24.17 -31.89 5.07
N VAL A 676 -23.23 -31.36 5.85
CA VAL A 676 -21.95 -32.00 6.13
C VAL A 676 -22.15 -33.32 6.88
N LYS A 677 -22.98 -33.33 7.94
CA LYS A 677 -23.31 -34.58 8.65
C LYS A 677 -23.96 -35.61 7.75
N ALA A 678 -24.88 -35.19 6.88
CA ALA A 678 -25.51 -36.09 5.92
C ALA A 678 -24.49 -36.66 4.91
N ALA A 679 -23.60 -35.81 4.38
CA ALA A 679 -22.57 -36.18 3.43
C ALA A 679 -21.52 -37.15 4.01
N LEU A 680 -21.22 -37.02 5.31
CA LEU A 680 -20.22 -37.83 6.02
C LEU A 680 -20.83 -38.97 6.85
N LYS A 681 -22.16 -39.05 6.94
CA LYS A 681 -22.93 -40.01 7.75
C LYS A 681 -22.56 -39.94 9.24
N TRP A 682 -22.49 -38.73 9.78
CA TRP A 682 -22.18 -38.45 11.19
C TRP A 682 -23.40 -38.34 12.09
#